data_AF-A0A968V9R8-F1
#
_entry.id   AF-A0A968V9R8-F1
#
_cell.length_a   1.000
_cell.length_b   1.000
_cell.length_c   1.000
_cell.angle_alpha   90.00
_cell.angle_beta   90.00
_cell.angle_gamma   90.00
#
_symmetry.space_group_name_H-M   'P 1'
#
loop_
_entity.id
_entity.type
_entity.pdbx_description
1 polymer ?
#
loop_
_entity_poly.entity_id
_entity_poly.type
_entity_poly.pdbx_seq_one_letter_code
_entity_poly.pdbx_strand_id
1 'polypeptide(L)'
;MVGAEVVLNIKSLRQKLLQGALEKTEAIVSLPLPNGEEVTFVALESPVMEAELSAQFPDTKSFLVQGIQHPNWKGRVAISPFGLVAVILTADGTLIVEPTDRYNAPSQYRTYFDKEFSPSNAPVACGTQGKADEVTSDALEKSINCLSIGTSLRKYRIAIASSGEFTNGIGGGTLAGTNAIINERLTALNVIYENEIAIHFDLVANNNNIIFFDAVTDGLNPVTSPIDQRPSSAQTVITNGIGSANFDIGHAFYEIPNVGLGFSGSGVAGLGVVCNTSRKAQGWTGTTGNSPLSFVMGVFAHEVAHQLNAAHSFYGTDGFCFPGQRAPGNGYEPGSGTSLMSYSGTCNTHNILPIRATNYFHIHNLVQINNYVNSTTCEATTASGNTPPVVTIPNNFTIPKGTSFELIGSATDAQDINLTYSWEEYDTDNLNLVFPQGSPNDAANSTTAPLFRSFDPSSSGNKRTFPQLSDVVNNTQTLGEILPQVGRTIKMRLTVRDNHAGITGQAINTGGVTCEEISITVNGSAGPFTVTAPNTSVAWATGSNQTISWSVASTNSFCANVNILLSTDGGFTYPFVLASNTPNDGSQSIVVPAGATNTSQARVRVECANPNATFFDISNVNFTINSSCSAGGSRLCPTASVVGTVGAAKPKLGHKTFF
;
A
#
# COMPACT_ATOMS: atom_id res chain seq x y z
N MET A 1 -5.25 15.15 16.52
CA MET A 1 -4.11 15.71 15.76
C MET A 1 -3.29 14.53 15.26
N VAL A 2 -2.78 14.62 14.05
CA VAL A 2 -2.00 13.56 13.40
C VAL A 2 -0.56 14.02 13.42
N GLY A 3 0.35 13.20 13.95
CA GLY A 3 1.79 13.48 13.93
C GLY A 3 2.37 14.25 15.11
N ALA A 4 3.70 14.31 15.11
CA ALA A 4 4.50 15.07 16.06
C ALA A 4 4.73 16.50 15.54
N GLU A 5 4.51 17.48 16.42
CA GLU A 5 4.76 18.89 16.14
C GLU A 5 6.26 19.21 16.21
N VAL A 6 6.78 19.87 15.18
CA VAL A 6 8.20 20.21 15.03
C VAL A 6 8.36 21.65 14.52
N VAL A 7 9.50 22.27 14.83
CA VAL A 7 9.84 23.60 14.33
C VAL A 7 10.96 23.46 13.31
N LEU A 8 10.69 23.88 12.07
CA LEU A 8 11.68 23.84 11.00
C LEU A 8 12.32 25.21 10.78
N ASN A 9 13.63 25.21 10.51
CA ASN A 9 14.31 26.37 9.94
C ASN A 9 14.02 26.48 8.43
N ILE A 10 12.77 26.81 8.11
CA ILE A 10 12.27 26.87 6.74
C ILE A 10 13.04 27.85 5.86
N LYS A 11 13.57 28.95 6.44
CA LYS A 11 14.40 29.92 5.72
C LYS A 11 15.69 29.28 5.20
N SER A 12 16.38 28.52 6.05
CA SER A 12 17.60 27.80 5.68
C SER A 12 17.33 26.72 4.65
N LEU A 13 16.29 25.91 4.84
CA LEU A 13 15.89 24.86 3.89
C LEU A 13 15.55 25.45 2.51
N ARG A 14 14.74 26.51 2.47
CA ARG A 14 14.39 27.22 1.24
C ARG A 14 15.62 27.74 0.53
N GLN A 15 16.53 28.41 1.25
CA GLN A 15 17.75 28.95 0.65
C GLN A 15 18.60 27.84 0.01
N LYS A 16 18.80 26.71 0.70
CA LYS A 16 19.57 25.58 0.15
C LYS A 16 18.94 24.98 -1.10
N LEU A 17 17.63 24.73 -1.07
CA LEU A 17 16.89 24.14 -2.18
C LEU A 17 16.88 25.06 -3.41
N LEU A 18 16.58 26.36 -3.21
CA LEU A 18 16.55 27.34 -4.30
C LEU A 18 17.96 27.58 -4.89
N GLN A 19 19.00 27.56 -4.06
CA GLN A 19 20.38 27.65 -4.55
C GLN A 19 20.75 26.44 -5.41
N GLY A 20 20.45 25.22 -4.96
CA GLY A 20 20.69 24.00 -5.74
C GLY A 20 19.93 24.00 -7.07
N ALA A 21 18.67 24.42 -7.08
CA ALA A 21 17.90 24.62 -8.31
C ALA A 21 18.55 25.63 -9.27
N LEU A 22 18.96 26.80 -8.75
CA LEU A 22 19.60 27.85 -9.54
C LEU A 22 20.92 27.37 -10.18
N GLU A 23 21.73 26.65 -9.41
CA GLU A 23 23.03 26.13 -9.85
C GLU A 23 22.92 24.84 -10.66
N LYS A 24 21.73 24.22 -10.70
CA LYS A 24 21.49 22.88 -11.24
C LYS A 24 22.36 21.82 -10.58
N THR A 25 22.48 21.92 -9.27
CA THR A 25 23.27 21.04 -8.41
C THR A 25 22.39 20.38 -7.35
N GLU A 26 22.92 19.29 -6.78
CA GLU A 26 22.30 18.63 -5.65
C GLU A 26 22.36 19.50 -4.38
N ALA A 27 21.25 19.55 -3.64
CA ALA A 27 21.17 20.18 -2.33
C ALA A 27 21.06 19.12 -1.23
N ILE A 28 21.66 19.37 -0.06
CA ILE A 28 21.50 18.51 1.12
C ILE A 28 20.53 19.15 2.11
N VAL A 29 19.46 18.43 2.41
CA VAL A 29 18.41 18.86 3.36
C VAL A 29 18.21 17.84 4.47
N SER A 30 17.94 18.33 5.68
CA SER A 30 17.55 17.49 6.82
C SER A 30 16.04 17.61 7.04
N LEU A 31 15.36 16.48 7.20
CA LEU A 31 13.94 16.42 7.52
C LEU A 31 13.72 15.64 8.83
N PRO A 32 12.79 16.08 9.69
CA PRO A 32 12.54 15.44 10.97
C PRO A 32 11.63 14.22 10.83
N LEU A 33 11.93 13.20 11.61
CA LEU A 33 11.09 12.05 11.86
C LEU A 33 10.12 12.32 13.03
N PRO A 34 9.02 11.55 13.14
CA PRO A 34 8.08 11.66 14.26
C PRO A 34 8.70 11.44 15.64
N ASN A 35 9.80 10.68 15.71
CA ASN A 35 10.55 10.44 16.95
C ASN A 35 11.50 11.60 17.32
N GLY A 36 11.60 12.65 16.50
CA GLY A 36 12.48 13.80 16.70
C GLY A 36 13.88 13.67 16.14
N GLU A 37 14.25 12.52 15.57
CA GLU A 37 15.52 12.36 14.83
C GLU A 37 15.45 13.07 13.48
N GLU A 38 16.61 13.46 12.94
CA GLU A 38 16.70 14.04 11.59
C GLU A 38 17.33 13.04 10.61
N VAL A 39 16.75 12.95 9.42
CA VAL A 39 17.32 12.19 8.29
C VAL A 39 17.73 13.16 7.20
N THR A 40 18.91 12.93 6.60
CA THR A 40 19.42 13.79 5.53
C THR A 40 19.13 13.20 4.17
N PHE A 41 18.76 14.06 3.25
CA PHE A 41 18.42 13.72 1.88
C PHE A 41 19.27 14.55 0.91
N VAL A 42 19.67 13.91 -0.18
CA VAL A 42 20.06 14.61 -1.41
C VAL A 42 18.78 15.03 -2.11
N ALA A 43 18.73 16.27 -2.58
CA ALA A 43 17.61 16.86 -3.31
C ALA A 43 18.07 17.38 -4.67
N LEU A 44 17.37 17.03 -5.73
CA LEU A 44 17.60 17.54 -7.09
C LEU A 44 16.32 18.17 -7.63
N GLU A 45 16.41 19.35 -8.23
CA GLU A 45 15.24 20.02 -8.83
C GLU A 45 14.58 19.10 -9.86
N SER A 46 13.29 18.88 -9.66
CA SER A 46 12.42 18.09 -10.51
C SER A 46 11.10 18.85 -10.65
N PRO A 47 11.03 19.77 -11.63
CA PRO A 47 9.88 20.63 -11.80
C PRO A 47 8.60 19.82 -12.01
N VAL A 48 7.48 20.36 -11.54
CA VAL A 48 6.12 19.87 -11.84
C VAL A 48 5.28 20.98 -12.50
N MET A 49 5.95 22.06 -12.92
CA MET A 49 5.36 23.16 -13.69
C MET A 49 6.17 23.34 -14.96
N GLU A 50 5.47 23.61 -16.07
CA GLU A 50 6.12 24.07 -17.29
C GLU A 50 6.90 25.37 -17.03
N ALA A 51 7.96 25.58 -17.81
CA ALA A 51 8.97 26.60 -17.55
C ALA A 51 8.40 28.02 -17.45
N GLU A 52 7.40 28.34 -18.28
CA GLU A 52 6.72 29.63 -18.33
C GLU A 52 5.92 29.94 -17.06
N LEU A 53 5.29 28.93 -16.46
CA LEU A 53 4.58 29.09 -15.18
C LEU A 53 5.58 29.17 -14.04
N SER A 54 6.60 28.30 -14.03
CA SER A 54 7.65 28.32 -13.00
C SER A 54 8.39 29.67 -12.97
N ALA A 55 8.60 30.31 -14.12
CA ALA A 55 9.24 31.63 -14.21
C ALA A 55 8.41 32.75 -13.53
N GLN A 56 7.09 32.61 -13.45
CA GLN A 56 6.21 33.56 -12.76
C GLN A 56 6.24 33.37 -11.23
N PHE A 57 6.63 32.18 -10.76
CA PHE A 57 6.72 31.82 -9.34
C PHE A 57 8.11 31.22 -9.02
N PRO A 58 9.20 32.02 -9.14
CA PRO A 58 10.57 31.48 -9.07
C PRO A 58 10.92 30.83 -7.71
N ASP A 59 10.23 31.22 -6.64
CA ASP A 59 10.40 30.67 -5.29
C ASP A 59 9.53 29.44 -5.00
N THR A 60 8.72 29.00 -5.97
CA THR A 60 7.88 27.79 -5.89
C THR A 60 8.48 26.69 -6.76
N LYS A 61 9.03 25.66 -6.12
CA LYS A 61 9.84 24.61 -6.76
C LYS A 61 9.52 23.23 -6.20
N SER A 62 9.88 22.21 -6.97
CA SER A 62 9.74 20.81 -6.60
C SER A 62 11.03 20.05 -6.84
N PHE A 63 11.28 19.05 -6.00
CA PHE A 63 12.54 18.32 -5.94
C PHE A 63 12.25 16.84 -5.80
N LEU A 64 13.06 16.00 -6.46
CA LEU A 64 13.25 14.63 -6.05
C LEU A 64 14.15 14.60 -4.83
N VAL A 65 13.92 13.65 -3.94
CA VAL A 65 14.79 13.42 -2.78
C VAL A 65 15.11 11.95 -2.59
N GLN A 66 16.32 11.67 -2.12
CA GLN A 66 16.82 10.34 -1.76
C GLN A 66 17.61 10.41 -0.45
N GLY A 67 17.35 9.46 0.46
CA GLY A 67 18.01 9.40 1.75
C GLY A 67 19.50 9.06 1.62
N ILE A 68 20.35 9.75 2.39
CA ILE A 68 21.80 9.47 2.42
C ILE A 68 22.09 8.26 3.30
N GLN A 69 21.49 8.24 4.51
CA GLN A 69 21.60 7.12 5.45
C GLN A 69 20.72 5.94 5.04
N HIS A 70 19.63 6.22 4.35
CA HIS A 70 18.65 5.25 3.87
C HIS A 70 18.46 5.40 2.36
N PRO A 71 19.33 4.81 1.53
CA PRO A 71 19.29 4.99 0.08
C PRO A 71 17.99 4.54 -0.60
N ASN A 72 17.22 3.69 0.09
CA ASN A 72 15.91 3.20 -0.32
C ASN A 72 14.76 4.15 0.03
N TRP A 73 15.00 5.18 0.85
CA TRP A 73 14.01 6.20 1.13
C TRP A 73 14.05 7.23 0.02
N LYS A 74 12.91 7.44 -0.63
CA LYS A 74 12.81 8.31 -1.80
C LYS A 74 11.47 9.04 -1.81
N GLY A 75 11.41 10.13 -2.53
CA GLY A 75 10.14 10.81 -2.73
C GLY A 75 10.33 12.19 -3.31
N ARG A 76 9.44 13.11 -2.93
CA ARG A 76 9.48 14.47 -3.43
C ARG A 76 9.29 15.49 -2.32
N VAL A 77 9.91 16.66 -2.54
CA VAL A 77 9.76 17.85 -1.72
C VAL A 77 9.24 18.99 -2.58
N ALA A 78 8.20 19.67 -2.13
CA ALA A 78 7.78 20.95 -2.70
C ALA A 78 8.13 22.09 -1.73
N ILE A 79 8.64 23.19 -2.25
CA ILE A 79 8.95 24.40 -1.49
C ILE A 79 8.28 25.60 -2.16
N SER A 80 7.76 26.52 -1.35
CA SER A 80 7.19 27.79 -1.80
C SER A 80 7.43 28.88 -0.76
N PRO A 81 7.07 30.16 -1.04
CA PRO A 81 7.01 31.20 -0.01
C PRO A 81 6.16 30.85 1.22
N PHE A 82 5.20 29.94 1.07
CA PHE A 82 4.25 29.53 2.10
C PHE A 82 4.69 28.33 2.94
N GLY A 83 5.78 27.66 2.58
CA GLY A 83 6.31 26.54 3.37
C GLY A 83 6.88 25.42 2.50
N LEU A 84 7.18 24.31 3.15
CA LEU A 84 7.69 23.08 2.53
C LEU A 84 6.70 21.94 2.75
N VAL A 85 6.55 21.05 1.78
CA VAL A 85 6.04 19.71 2.06
C VAL A 85 7.02 18.65 1.59
N ALA A 86 7.07 17.54 2.31
CA ALA A 86 7.83 16.36 1.92
C ALA A 86 6.91 15.14 1.95
N VAL A 87 6.96 14.33 0.90
CA VAL A 87 6.28 13.02 0.82
C VAL A 87 7.35 12.00 0.46
N ILE A 88 7.72 11.16 1.43
CA ILE A 88 8.86 10.23 1.33
C ILE A 88 8.36 8.81 1.55
N LEU A 89 8.56 7.95 0.56
CA LEU A 89 8.36 6.51 0.67
C LEU A 89 9.49 5.92 1.50
N THR A 90 9.13 5.20 2.56
CA THR A 90 10.07 4.53 3.48
C THR A 90 9.65 3.07 3.69
N ALA A 91 10.49 2.30 4.39
CA ALA A 91 10.14 0.94 4.81
C ALA A 91 8.99 0.91 5.85
N ASP A 92 8.78 2.01 6.57
CA ASP A 92 7.80 2.13 7.66
C ASP A 92 6.47 2.77 7.22
N GLY A 93 6.29 3.04 5.92
CA GLY A 93 5.15 3.77 5.35
C GLY A 93 5.58 5.08 4.68
N THR A 94 4.63 5.95 4.36
CA THR A 94 4.93 7.25 3.76
C THR A 94 5.14 8.29 4.86
N LEU A 95 6.35 8.82 4.96
CA LEU A 95 6.66 9.96 5.81
C LEU A 95 6.14 11.24 5.16
N ILE A 96 5.33 11.98 5.91
CA ILE A 96 4.80 13.28 5.52
C ILE A 96 5.37 14.34 6.45
N VAL A 97 5.92 15.41 5.86
CA VAL A 97 6.27 16.64 6.58
C VAL A 97 5.48 17.78 5.95
N GLU A 98 4.65 18.46 6.72
CA GLU A 98 3.77 19.52 6.21
C GLU A 98 3.56 20.63 7.25
N PRO A 99 3.28 21.88 6.81
CA PRO A 99 3.01 22.98 7.73
C PRO A 99 1.69 22.76 8.48
N THR A 100 1.65 23.12 9.76
CA THR A 100 0.40 23.03 10.55
C THR A 100 -0.50 24.23 10.32
N ASP A 101 0.10 25.42 10.19
CA ASP A 101 -0.56 26.64 9.71
C ASP A 101 0.43 27.44 8.84
N ARG A 102 0.27 27.29 7.52
CA ARG A 102 1.17 27.91 6.54
C ARG A 102 1.06 29.43 6.44
N TYR A 103 -0.04 30.02 6.91
CA TYR A 103 -0.29 31.46 6.75
C TYR A 103 0.02 32.24 8.03
N ASN A 104 -0.25 31.66 9.20
CA ASN A 104 -0.05 32.33 10.48
C ASN A 104 1.16 31.81 11.27
N ALA A 105 1.64 30.58 10.99
CA ALA A 105 2.77 29.97 11.71
C ALA A 105 3.73 29.21 10.77
N PRO A 106 4.42 29.90 9.84
CA PRO A 106 5.16 29.28 8.72
C PRO A 106 6.37 28.42 9.11
N SER A 107 6.75 28.40 10.40
CA SER A 107 7.82 27.56 10.95
C SER A 107 7.30 26.36 11.76
N GLN A 108 5.98 26.25 11.98
CA GLN A 108 5.36 25.11 12.67
C GLN A 108 4.95 24.06 11.67
N TYR A 109 5.41 22.84 11.91
CA TYR A 109 5.21 21.68 11.04
C TYR A 109 4.76 20.50 11.87
N ARG A 110 4.13 19.55 11.19
CA ARG A 110 3.94 18.21 11.71
C ARG A 110 4.67 17.20 10.84
N THR A 111 5.14 16.15 11.49
CA THR A 111 5.75 14.98 10.84
C THR A 111 5.04 13.71 11.33
N TYR A 112 4.69 12.83 10.40
CA TYR A 112 3.97 11.59 10.67
C TYR A 112 4.19 10.56 9.57
N PHE A 113 3.96 9.30 9.90
CA PHE A 113 3.75 8.27 8.89
C PHE A 113 2.25 8.19 8.56
N ASP A 114 1.93 8.03 7.27
CA ASP A 114 0.55 7.88 6.80
C ASP A 114 -0.25 6.79 7.54
N LYS A 115 0.39 5.69 7.93
CA LYS A 115 -0.20 4.62 8.76
C LYS A 115 -0.75 5.08 10.13
N GLU A 116 -0.29 6.22 10.63
CA GLU A 116 -0.74 6.81 11.89
C GLU A 116 -2.05 7.60 11.72
N PHE A 117 -2.48 7.80 10.47
CA PHE A 117 -3.78 8.37 10.12
C PHE A 117 -4.83 7.26 10.01
N SER A 118 -5.87 7.31 10.86
CA SER A 118 -7.05 6.45 10.71
C SER A 118 -8.17 7.21 9.97
N PRO A 119 -8.58 6.78 8.77
CA PRO A 119 -9.72 7.35 8.05
C PRO A 119 -11.07 7.08 8.70
N SER A 120 -11.13 6.29 9.79
CA SER A 120 -12.38 5.84 10.43
C SER A 120 -13.32 6.97 10.87
N ASN A 121 -12.84 8.21 10.94
CA ASN A 121 -13.62 9.41 11.28
C ASN A 121 -13.67 10.46 10.14
N ALA A 122 -13.23 10.12 8.93
CA ALA A 122 -13.20 11.04 7.79
C ALA A 122 -14.05 10.47 6.64
N PRO A 123 -15.35 10.82 6.52
CA PRO A 123 -16.17 10.32 5.44
C PRO A 123 -15.59 10.78 4.09
N VAL A 124 -15.22 9.81 3.26
CA VAL A 124 -14.89 10.02 1.84
C VAL A 124 -16.03 9.48 1.01
N ALA A 125 -16.60 10.36 0.19
CA ALA A 125 -17.62 9.98 -0.79
C ALA A 125 -17.13 10.38 -2.18
N CYS A 126 -16.76 9.38 -2.97
CA CYS A 126 -16.35 9.55 -4.35
C CYS A 126 -17.48 9.10 -5.30
N GLY A 127 -17.36 9.43 -6.58
CA GLY A 127 -18.28 8.98 -7.62
C GLY A 127 -17.65 9.03 -8.99
N THR A 128 -18.24 8.36 -9.97
CA THR A 128 -17.70 8.32 -11.34
C THR A 128 -18.76 8.64 -12.38
N GLN A 129 -18.35 9.23 -13.51
CA GLN A 129 -19.18 9.43 -14.69
C GLN A 129 -18.78 8.51 -15.83
N GLY A 130 -19.74 7.73 -16.30
CA GLY A 130 -19.49 6.60 -17.20
C GLY A 130 -19.42 5.31 -16.40
N LYS A 131 -19.68 4.19 -17.07
CA LYS A 131 -19.49 2.86 -16.50
C LYS A 131 -18.17 2.31 -17.02
N ALA A 132 -17.41 1.64 -16.17
CA ALA A 132 -16.40 0.72 -16.65
C ALA A 132 -17.09 -0.27 -17.58
N ASP A 133 -16.44 -0.67 -18.67
CA ASP A 133 -16.99 -1.69 -19.56
C ASP A 133 -17.41 -2.89 -18.71
N GLU A 134 -18.65 -3.33 -18.87
CA GLU A 134 -19.10 -4.59 -18.28
C GLU A 134 -18.20 -5.68 -18.84
N VAL A 135 -17.37 -6.28 -17.98
CA VAL A 135 -16.48 -7.37 -18.41
C VAL A 135 -17.39 -8.54 -18.81
N THR A 136 -17.56 -8.72 -20.12
CA THR A 136 -18.27 -9.90 -20.66
C THR A 136 -17.57 -11.16 -20.17
N SER A 137 -18.31 -12.26 -20.01
CA SER A 137 -17.76 -13.53 -19.49
C SER A 137 -16.52 -14.03 -20.25
N ASP A 138 -16.41 -13.72 -21.55
CA ASP A 138 -15.27 -14.05 -22.39
C ASP A 138 -14.04 -13.13 -22.19
N ALA A 139 -14.24 -11.95 -21.58
CA ALA A 139 -13.17 -11.02 -21.20
C ALA A 139 -12.61 -11.29 -19.80
N LEU A 140 -13.35 -11.99 -18.92
CA LEU A 140 -12.84 -12.49 -17.63
C LEU A 140 -11.73 -13.54 -17.79
N GLU A 141 -11.66 -14.20 -18.96
CA GLU A 141 -10.54 -15.08 -19.35
C GLU A 141 -9.39 -14.34 -20.05
N LYS A 142 -9.55 -13.06 -20.41
CA LYS A 142 -8.69 -12.36 -21.39
C LYS A 142 -7.69 -11.37 -20.79
N SER A 143 -7.15 -11.66 -19.61
CA SER A 143 -5.92 -11.05 -19.10
C SER A 143 -4.79 -12.08 -19.10
N ILE A 144 -4.42 -12.60 -20.27
CA ILE A 144 -3.48 -13.74 -20.40
C ILE A 144 -2.01 -13.36 -20.09
N ASN A 145 -1.67 -12.08 -19.93
CA ASN A 145 -0.37 -11.68 -19.40
C ASN A 145 -0.56 -10.80 -18.16
N CYS A 146 0.23 -11.06 -17.12
CA CYS A 146 0.34 -10.13 -16.01
C CYS A 146 0.97 -8.80 -16.46
N LEU A 147 0.98 -7.83 -15.56
CA LEU A 147 1.56 -6.50 -15.77
C LEU A 147 3.09 -6.56 -15.75
N SER A 148 3.74 -5.81 -16.63
CA SER A 148 5.15 -5.42 -16.49
C SER A 148 5.33 -4.01 -17.02
N ILE A 149 5.72 -3.09 -16.13
CA ILE A 149 5.85 -1.65 -16.38
C ILE A 149 7.12 -1.13 -15.73
N GLY A 150 7.67 -0.03 -16.26
CA GLY A 150 8.84 0.64 -15.68
C GLY A 150 9.89 1.06 -16.70
N THR A 151 9.90 0.53 -17.93
CA THR A 151 10.90 0.88 -18.96
C THR A 151 10.69 2.24 -19.63
N SER A 152 9.49 2.81 -19.48
CA SER A 152 9.05 3.99 -20.20
C SER A 152 8.31 4.93 -19.26
N LEU A 153 8.77 6.18 -19.18
CA LEU A 153 8.11 7.26 -18.46
C LEU A 153 7.13 7.98 -19.39
N ARG A 154 5.87 8.10 -18.96
CA ARG A 154 4.82 8.87 -19.66
C ARG A 154 4.60 10.20 -18.95
N LYS A 155 4.72 11.31 -19.68
CA LYS A 155 4.49 12.67 -19.18
C LYS A 155 3.21 13.24 -19.75
N TYR A 156 2.31 13.65 -18.87
CA TYR A 156 1.06 14.30 -19.22
C TYR A 156 1.07 15.75 -18.75
N ARG A 157 0.64 16.65 -19.64
CA ARG A 157 0.37 18.04 -19.26
C ARG A 157 -0.98 18.10 -18.55
N ILE A 158 -0.97 18.48 -17.29
CA ILE A 158 -2.18 18.63 -16.48
C ILE A 158 -2.57 20.09 -16.34
N ALA A 159 -3.84 20.40 -16.59
CA ALA A 159 -4.45 21.70 -16.29
C ALA A 159 -5.29 21.59 -15.02
N ILE A 160 -5.00 22.41 -14.01
CA ILE A 160 -5.68 22.37 -12.72
C ILE A 160 -6.41 23.69 -12.47
N ALA A 161 -7.73 23.66 -12.59
CA ALA A 161 -8.57 24.79 -12.23
C ALA A 161 -8.79 24.85 -10.71
N SER A 162 -8.98 26.05 -10.17
CA SER A 162 -9.41 26.23 -8.78
C SER A 162 -10.71 27.02 -8.71
N SER A 163 -11.69 26.50 -7.95
CA SER A 163 -12.89 27.28 -7.64
C SER A 163 -12.53 28.52 -6.80
N GLY A 164 -13.41 29.52 -6.80
CA GLY A 164 -13.26 30.73 -6.00
C GLY A 164 -13.15 30.42 -4.51
N GLU A 165 -13.90 29.43 -4.02
CA GLU A 165 -13.81 28.97 -2.63
C GLU A 165 -12.42 28.41 -2.33
N PHE A 166 -11.91 27.53 -3.19
CA PHE A 166 -10.57 26.96 -3.02
C PHE A 166 -9.48 28.02 -3.00
N THR A 167 -9.52 28.94 -3.96
CA THR A 167 -8.54 30.03 -4.09
C THR A 167 -8.55 30.91 -2.85
N ASN A 168 -9.73 31.27 -2.33
CA ASN A 168 -9.86 32.18 -1.20
C ASN A 168 -9.59 31.52 0.15
N GLY A 169 -10.03 30.28 0.35
CA GLY A 169 -9.82 29.54 1.60
C GLY A 169 -8.46 28.87 1.67
N ILE A 170 -8.24 27.86 0.83
CA ILE A 170 -7.01 27.04 0.85
C ILE A 170 -5.83 27.76 0.21
N GLY A 171 -6.05 28.50 -0.87
CA GLY A 171 -5.03 29.25 -1.61
C GLY A 171 -4.65 30.59 -0.97
N GLY A 172 -5.30 30.99 0.13
CA GLY A 172 -5.03 32.24 0.84
C GLY A 172 -5.39 33.51 0.06
N GLY A 173 -6.28 33.41 -0.94
CA GLY A 173 -6.79 34.54 -1.71
C GLY A 173 -5.78 35.16 -2.66
N THR A 174 -4.73 34.43 -3.05
CA THR A 174 -3.71 34.93 -3.99
C THR A 174 -3.35 33.89 -5.05
N LEU A 175 -2.88 34.38 -6.20
CA LEU A 175 -2.40 33.53 -7.28
C LEU A 175 -1.16 32.73 -6.86
N ALA A 176 -0.24 33.36 -6.10
CA ALA A 176 0.97 32.72 -5.60
C ALA A 176 0.64 31.61 -4.58
N GLY A 177 -0.27 31.86 -3.64
CA GLY A 177 -0.70 30.87 -2.66
C GLY A 177 -1.43 29.70 -3.30
N THR A 178 -2.32 29.98 -4.26
CA THR A 178 -3.06 28.92 -4.99
C THR A 178 -2.12 28.04 -5.80
N ASN A 179 -1.21 28.63 -6.58
CA ASN A 179 -0.21 27.85 -7.34
C ASN A 179 0.75 27.09 -6.43
N ALA A 180 1.11 27.62 -5.25
CA ALA A 180 1.92 26.89 -4.29
C ALA A 180 1.21 25.61 -3.79
N ILE A 181 -0.09 25.68 -3.51
CA ILE A 181 -0.89 24.51 -3.11
C ILE A 181 -1.02 23.52 -4.26
N ILE A 182 -1.30 23.99 -5.47
CA ILE A 182 -1.40 23.12 -6.66
C ILE A 182 -0.06 22.40 -6.89
N ASN A 183 1.06 23.12 -6.80
CA ASN A 183 2.40 22.56 -6.91
C ASN A 183 2.66 21.45 -5.87
N GLU A 184 2.33 21.72 -4.61
CA GLU A 184 2.46 20.77 -3.50
C GLU A 184 1.64 19.50 -3.75
N ARG A 185 0.36 19.64 -4.11
CA ARG A 185 -0.54 18.51 -4.36
C ARG A 185 -0.11 17.70 -5.59
N LEU A 186 0.34 18.37 -6.64
CA LEU A 186 0.85 17.70 -7.84
C LEU A 186 2.17 16.98 -7.58
N THR A 187 3.05 17.59 -6.77
CA THR A 187 4.29 16.96 -6.32
C THR A 187 4.00 15.68 -5.51
N ALA A 188 3.00 15.72 -4.63
CA ALA A 188 2.56 14.55 -3.87
C ALA A 188 1.93 13.47 -4.79
N LEU A 189 1.08 13.86 -5.74
CA LEU A 189 0.50 12.95 -6.75
C LEU A 189 1.59 12.19 -7.52
N ASN A 190 2.61 12.92 -7.99
CA ASN A 190 3.71 12.35 -8.75
C ASN A 190 4.48 11.28 -7.95
N VAL A 191 4.56 11.35 -6.62
CA VAL A 191 5.19 10.27 -5.81
C VAL A 191 4.48 8.93 -6.02
N ILE A 192 3.15 8.92 -6.09
CA ILE A 192 2.37 7.68 -6.30
C ILE A 192 2.52 7.22 -7.75
N TYR A 193 2.22 8.10 -8.71
CA TYR A 193 2.12 7.72 -10.12
C TYR A 193 3.48 7.39 -10.76
N GLU A 194 4.56 8.02 -10.31
CA GLU A 194 5.90 7.68 -10.76
C GLU A 194 6.33 6.32 -10.23
N ASN A 195 5.98 5.98 -8.98
CA ASN A 195 6.36 4.71 -8.37
C ASN A 195 5.51 3.54 -8.87
N GLU A 196 4.20 3.73 -9.00
CA GLU A 196 3.25 2.65 -9.29
C GLU A 196 3.08 2.39 -10.80
N ILE A 197 3.24 3.40 -11.66
CA ILE A 197 2.88 3.27 -13.09
C ILE A 197 3.76 4.08 -14.06
N ALA A 198 4.89 4.61 -13.60
CA ALA A 198 5.82 5.42 -14.41
C ALA A 198 5.11 6.56 -15.18
N ILE A 199 4.17 7.24 -14.52
CA ILE A 199 3.47 8.43 -15.03
C ILE A 199 3.93 9.66 -14.25
N HIS A 200 4.21 10.75 -14.97
CA HIS A 200 4.53 12.06 -14.43
C HIS A 200 3.57 13.11 -14.98
N PHE A 201 3.21 14.08 -14.15
CA PHE A 201 2.33 15.18 -14.51
C PHE A 201 3.05 16.53 -14.38
N ASP A 202 2.96 17.33 -15.44
CA ASP A 202 3.48 18.70 -15.53
C ASP A 202 2.33 19.71 -15.61
N LEU A 203 2.30 20.70 -14.72
CA LEU A 203 1.29 21.76 -14.72
C LEU A 203 1.51 22.72 -15.90
N VAL A 204 0.46 22.93 -16.70
CA VAL A 204 0.53 23.73 -17.94
C VAL A 204 0.98 25.17 -17.73
N ALA A 205 1.72 25.71 -18.69
CA ALA A 205 2.30 27.06 -18.70
C ALA A 205 1.30 28.19 -18.40
N ASN A 206 0.07 28.06 -18.91
CA ASN A 206 -0.99 29.06 -18.80
C ASN A 206 -2.04 28.76 -17.72
N ASN A 207 -1.72 27.93 -16.71
CA ASN A 207 -2.65 27.52 -15.65
C ASN A 207 -3.28 28.69 -14.87
N ASN A 208 -2.60 29.85 -14.82
CA ASN A 208 -3.14 31.06 -14.19
C ASN A 208 -4.48 31.54 -14.80
N ASN A 209 -4.80 31.14 -16.04
CA ASN A 209 -6.06 31.50 -16.70
C ASN A 209 -7.30 30.81 -16.11
N ILE A 210 -7.12 29.77 -15.29
CA ILE A 210 -8.20 28.96 -14.71
C ILE A 210 -8.13 28.93 -13.18
N ILE A 211 -7.45 29.92 -12.58
CA ILE A 211 -7.50 30.20 -11.15
C ILE A 211 -8.55 31.29 -10.93
N PHE A 212 -9.67 30.90 -10.32
CA PHE A 212 -10.80 31.81 -10.12
C PHE A 212 -10.84 32.34 -8.68
N PHE A 213 -11.21 33.61 -8.52
CA PHE A 213 -11.33 34.26 -7.20
C PHE A 213 -12.80 34.53 -6.81
N ASP A 214 -13.69 34.61 -7.79
CA ASP A 214 -15.11 34.84 -7.57
C ASP A 214 -15.87 33.51 -7.64
N ALA A 215 -16.26 32.99 -6.48
CA ALA A 215 -17.01 31.74 -6.33
C ALA A 215 -18.40 31.75 -7.00
N VAL A 216 -18.92 32.93 -7.38
CA VAL A 216 -20.22 33.04 -8.04
C VAL A 216 -20.09 32.87 -9.55
N THR A 217 -19.00 33.35 -10.14
CA THR A 217 -18.83 33.46 -11.60
C THR A 217 -17.79 32.52 -12.19
N ASP A 218 -17.10 31.73 -11.36
CA ASP A 218 -16.06 30.79 -11.78
C ASP A 218 -16.54 29.60 -12.64
N GLY A 219 -17.85 29.33 -12.66
CA GLY A 219 -18.42 28.17 -13.34
C GLY A 219 -18.09 26.82 -12.65
N LEU A 220 -17.53 26.85 -11.44
CA LEU A 220 -17.09 25.70 -10.64
C LEU A 220 -17.80 25.65 -9.28
N ASN A 221 -19.12 25.86 -9.27
CA ASN A 221 -19.87 25.93 -8.02
C ASN A 221 -20.08 24.55 -7.37
N PRO A 222 -19.48 24.24 -6.21
CA PRO A 222 -19.63 22.94 -5.56
C PRO A 222 -20.95 22.80 -4.79
N VAL A 223 -21.67 23.88 -4.51
CA VAL A 223 -22.89 23.90 -3.70
C VAL A 223 -24.14 23.65 -4.56
N THR A 224 -24.24 24.30 -5.71
CA THR A 224 -25.44 24.27 -6.55
C THR A 224 -25.33 23.29 -7.71
N SER A 225 -24.12 22.91 -8.13
CA SER A 225 -23.94 21.90 -9.17
C SER A 225 -24.19 20.51 -8.59
N PRO A 226 -25.16 19.75 -9.14
CA PRO A 226 -25.29 18.32 -8.85
C PRO A 226 -23.95 17.61 -9.03
N ILE A 227 -23.66 16.61 -8.19
CA ILE A 227 -22.33 15.98 -8.16
C ILE A 227 -21.93 15.37 -9.51
N ASP A 228 -22.94 14.94 -10.28
CA ASP A 228 -22.89 14.39 -11.63
C ASP A 228 -22.84 15.46 -12.76
N GLN A 229 -22.74 16.74 -12.43
CA GLN A 229 -22.51 17.81 -13.42
C GLN A 229 -21.13 18.45 -13.25
N ARG A 230 -20.51 18.26 -12.09
CA ARG A 230 -19.20 18.81 -11.72
C ARG A 230 -18.06 18.49 -12.70
N PRO A 231 -17.83 17.24 -13.15
CA PRO A 231 -16.86 16.97 -14.20
C PRO A 231 -17.09 17.74 -15.50
N SER A 232 -18.34 17.93 -15.92
CA SER A 232 -18.66 18.65 -17.16
C SER A 232 -18.40 20.15 -17.06
N SER A 233 -18.58 20.75 -15.87
CA SER A 233 -18.22 22.15 -15.65
C SER A 233 -16.70 22.35 -15.63
N ALA A 234 -15.97 21.42 -15.00
CA ALA A 234 -14.51 21.33 -15.10
C ALA A 234 -14.02 21.33 -16.56
N GLN A 235 -14.59 20.44 -17.37
CA GLN A 235 -14.30 20.35 -18.79
C GLN A 235 -14.48 21.69 -19.50
N THR A 236 -15.59 22.38 -19.22
CA THR A 236 -15.95 23.64 -19.85
C THR A 236 -14.96 24.75 -19.50
N VAL A 237 -14.71 24.99 -18.21
CA VAL A 237 -13.87 26.11 -17.78
C VAL A 237 -12.41 25.91 -18.18
N ILE A 238 -11.90 24.68 -18.08
CA ILE A 238 -10.52 24.35 -18.46
C ILE A 238 -10.33 24.49 -19.97
N THR A 239 -11.26 23.96 -20.77
CA THR A 239 -11.16 24.06 -22.24
C THR A 239 -11.22 25.52 -22.70
N ASN A 240 -12.06 26.35 -22.08
CA ASN A 240 -12.20 27.76 -22.44
C ASN A 240 -10.97 28.58 -22.02
N GLY A 241 -10.39 28.33 -20.84
CA GLY A 241 -9.26 29.11 -20.33
C GLY A 241 -7.89 28.69 -20.86
N ILE A 242 -7.71 27.39 -21.11
CA ILE A 242 -6.41 26.80 -21.52
C ILE A 242 -6.37 26.50 -23.00
N GLY A 243 -7.49 26.10 -23.60
CA GLY A 243 -7.58 25.58 -24.96
C GLY A 243 -7.23 24.09 -25.02
N SER A 244 -8.09 23.30 -25.71
CA SER A 244 -7.98 21.83 -25.70
C SER A 244 -6.62 21.29 -26.19
N ALA A 245 -5.89 21.99 -27.06
CA ALA A 245 -4.58 21.50 -27.53
C ALA A 245 -3.46 21.58 -26.46
N ASN A 246 -3.65 22.36 -25.41
CA ASN A 246 -2.60 22.77 -24.49
C ASN A 246 -2.53 21.92 -23.20
N PHE A 247 -3.36 20.89 -23.08
CA PHE A 247 -3.33 19.97 -21.94
C PHE A 247 -3.79 18.57 -22.36
N ASP A 248 -3.42 17.56 -21.59
CA ASP A 248 -3.66 16.15 -21.86
C ASP A 248 -4.69 15.55 -20.89
N ILE A 249 -4.69 16.08 -19.66
CA ILE A 249 -5.65 15.83 -18.58
C ILE A 249 -5.98 17.17 -17.91
N GLY A 250 -7.22 17.36 -17.50
CA GLY A 250 -7.63 18.50 -16.70
C GLY A 250 -8.35 18.07 -15.43
N HIS A 251 -8.21 18.84 -14.38
CA HIS A 251 -8.80 18.56 -13.07
C HIS A 251 -9.21 19.87 -12.39
N ALA A 252 -10.20 19.87 -11.52
CA ALA A 252 -10.52 21.04 -10.70
C ALA A 252 -10.43 20.73 -9.21
N PHE A 253 -9.89 21.69 -8.45
CA PHE A 253 -9.96 21.69 -7.01
C PHE A 253 -11.05 22.62 -6.50
N TYR A 254 -11.77 22.15 -5.49
CA TYR A 254 -12.73 22.94 -4.72
C TYR A 254 -12.51 22.74 -3.22
N GLU A 255 -13.00 23.66 -2.40
CA GLU A 255 -12.99 23.51 -0.95
C GLU A 255 -14.32 22.92 -0.46
N ILE A 256 -14.25 21.91 0.41
CA ILE A 256 -15.41 21.44 1.16
C ILE A 256 -15.51 22.28 2.44
N PRO A 257 -16.63 22.98 2.69
CA PRO A 257 -16.81 23.74 3.92
C PRO A 257 -16.63 22.85 5.16
N ASN A 258 -15.84 23.31 6.12
CA ASN A 258 -15.71 22.61 7.40
C ASN A 258 -16.98 22.81 8.24
N VAL A 259 -17.81 21.78 8.31
CA VAL A 259 -19.06 21.76 9.09
C VAL A 259 -18.89 21.12 10.47
N GLY A 260 -17.67 21.06 11.01
CA GLY A 260 -17.38 20.52 12.35
C GLY A 260 -17.35 19.00 12.43
N LEU A 261 -17.38 18.30 11.30
CA LEU A 261 -17.35 16.82 11.22
C LEU A 261 -15.93 16.24 11.08
N GLY A 262 -14.89 17.03 11.34
CA GLY A 262 -13.50 16.62 11.15
C GLY A 262 -13.02 16.83 9.70
N PHE A 263 -12.29 15.86 9.17
CA PHE A 263 -11.82 15.89 7.78
C PHE A 263 -12.86 15.26 6.86
N SER A 264 -13.10 15.89 5.71
CA SER A 264 -13.98 15.32 4.68
C SER A 264 -13.31 15.43 3.32
N GLY A 265 -13.53 14.41 2.50
CA GLY A 265 -13.03 14.34 1.13
C GLY A 265 -14.14 13.91 0.19
N SER A 266 -14.12 14.44 -1.03
CA SER A 266 -15.03 13.99 -2.07
C SER A 266 -14.41 14.28 -3.44
N GLY A 267 -14.72 13.43 -4.39
CA GLY A 267 -14.29 13.61 -5.76
C GLY A 267 -15.28 12.99 -6.73
N VAL A 268 -15.28 13.52 -7.95
CA VAL A 268 -15.97 12.89 -9.08
C VAL A 268 -15.13 13.06 -10.32
N ALA A 269 -14.92 11.96 -11.03
CA ALA A 269 -14.20 11.94 -12.29
C ALA A 269 -14.96 11.19 -13.38
N GLY A 270 -14.76 11.62 -14.63
CA GLY A 270 -15.12 10.82 -15.78
C GLY A 270 -14.20 9.62 -15.90
N LEU A 271 -14.75 8.44 -16.16
CA LEU A 271 -13.95 7.24 -16.35
C LEU A 271 -13.31 7.24 -17.75
N GLY A 272 -11.98 7.04 -17.79
CA GLY A 272 -11.21 6.87 -19.03
C GLY A 272 -11.32 8.08 -19.96
N VAL A 273 -11.00 9.26 -19.45
CA VAL A 273 -11.18 10.53 -20.17
C VAL A 273 -9.89 11.21 -20.63
N VAL A 274 -8.72 10.84 -20.08
CA VAL A 274 -7.44 11.43 -20.50
C VAL A 274 -7.25 11.32 -22.02
N CYS A 275 -6.64 12.33 -22.64
CA CYS A 275 -6.50 12.46 -24.09
C CYS A 275 -7.81 12.62 -24.89
N ASN A 276 -9.01 12.44 -24.31
CA ASN A 276 -10.26 12.66 -25.01
C ASN A 276 -10.61 14.16 -25.07
N THR A 277 -10.51 14.79 -26.24
CA THR A 277 -10.69 16.25 -26.37
C THR A 277 -12.00 16.81 -25.84
N SER A 278 -13.06 16.00 -25.75
CA SER A 278 -14.38 16.39 -25.26
C SER A 278 -14.59 16.10 -23.77
N ARG A 279 -13.70 15.33 -23.13
CA ARG A 279 -13.89 14.83 -21.76
C ARG A 279 -12.63 14.89 -20.87
N LYS A 280 -11.44 15.15 -21.40
CA LYS A 280 -10.16 15.02 -20.70
C LYS A 280 -9.94 15.92 -19.49
N ALA A 281 -10.80 16.91 -19.29
CA ALA A 281 -10.84 17.75 -18.10
C ALA A 281 -11.92 17.35 -17.08
N GLN A 282 -12.62 16.22 -17.28
CA GLN A 282 -13.66 15.71 -16.38
C GLN A 282 -13.07 15.07 -15.11
N GLY A 283 -12.55 15.86 -14.19
CA GLY A 283 -12.09 15.39 -12.88
C GLY A 283 -12.16 16.48 -11.82
N TRP A 284 -12.70 16.16 -10.65
CA TRP A 284 -12.86 17.07 -9.51
C TRP A 284 -12.42 16.41 -8.21
N THR A 285 -11.67 17.14 -7.39
CA THR A 285 -11.30 16.74 -6.03
C THR A 285 -11.58 17.89 -5.07
N GLY A 286 -12.17 17.58 -3.92
CA GLY A 286 -12.37 18.53 -2.84
C GLY A 286 -12.08 17.94 -1.47
N THR A 287 -11.56 18.77 -0.60
CA THR A 287 -11.27 18.43 0.80
C THR A 287 -11.60 19.62 1.70
N THR A 288 -11.77 19.37 2.99
CA THR A 288 -11.76 20.47 3.98
C THR A 288 -10.36 21.09 4.05
N GLY A 289 -10.27 22.40 4.27
CA GLY A 289 -8.99 23.14 4.20
C GLY A 289 -7.90 22.70 5.18
N ASN A 290 -8.27 22.02 6.28
CA ASN A 290 -7.33 21.52 7.30
C ASN A 290 -6.98 20.03 7.14
N SER A 291 -7.41 19.38 6.05
CA SER A 291 -7.16 17.96 5.80
C SER A 291 -5.65 17.68 5.69
N PRO A 292 -5.14 16.57 6.27
CA PRO A 292 -3.74 16.17 6.09
C PRO A 292 -3.39 15.86 4.63
N LEU A 293 -2.17 16.19 4.22
CA LEU A 293 -1.73 15.99 2.84
C LEU A 293 -1.84 14.51 2.40
N SER A 294 -1.59 13.54 3.29
CA SER A 294 -1.76 12.11 2.95
C SER A 294 -3.20 11.76 2.52
N PHE A 295 -4.19 12.38 3.17
CA PHE A 295 -5.61 12.21 2.85
C PHE A 295 -5.96 12.92 1.53
N VAL A 296 -5.53 14.17 1.36
CA VAL A 296 -5.76 14.95 0.13
C VAL A 296 -5.14 14.22 -1.08
N MET A 297 -3.91 13.74 -0.93
CA MET A 297 -3.19 12.98 -1.95
C MET A 297 -3.93 11.69 -2.30
N GLY A 298 -4.47 10.96 -1.31
CA GLY A 298 -5.27 9.76 -1.54
C GLY A 298 -6.52 10.01 -2.37
N VAL A 299 -7.30 11.06 -2.03
CA VAL A 299 -8.50 11.42 -2.82
C VAL A 299 -8.11 11.88 -4.22
N PHE A 300 -7.11 12.76 -4.34
CA PHE A 300 -6.68 13.26 -5.65
C PHE A 300 -6.17 12.13 -6.56
N ALA A 301 -5.35 11.22 -6.01
CA ALA A 301 -4.85 10.08 -6.75
C ALA A 301 -5.95 9.10 -7.19
N HIS A 302 -6.98 8.91 -6.35
CA HIS A 302 -8.18 8.12 -6.69
C HIS A 302 -8.94 8.71 -7.88
N GLU A 303 -9.19 10.02 -7.88
CA GLU A 303 -9.92 10.66 -8.98
C GLU A 303 -9.12 10.70 -10.28
N VAL A 304 -7.81 10.93 -10.21
CA VAL A 304 -6.93 10.84 -11.40
C VAL A 304 -6.92 9.42 -11.97
N ALA A 305 -7.04 8.39 -11.12
CA ALA A 305 -7.07 7.00 -11.57
C ALA A 305 -8.37 6.70 -12.33
N HIS A 306 -9.51 7.23 -11.89
CA HIS A 306 -10.75 7.20 -12.68
C HIS A 306 -10.56 7.87 -14.04
N GLN A 307 -9.92 9.04 -14.09
CA GLN A 307 -9.63 9.70 -15.37
C GLN A 307 -8.77 8.83 -16.30
N LEU A 308 -7.93 7.98 -15.72
CA LEU A 308 -7.10 6.96 -16.38
C LEU A 308 -7.78 5.58 -16.49
N ASN A 309 -9.10 5.50 -16.34
CA ASN A 309 -9.94 4.31 -16.55
C ASN A 309 -9.86 3.22 -15.47
N ALA A 310 -9.36 3.51 -14.27
CA ALA A 310 -9.45 2.59 -13.14
C ALA A 310 -10.86 2.60 -12.54
N ALA A 311 -11.48 1.43 -12.36
CA ALA A 311 -12.76 1.32 -11.65
C ALA A 311 -12.57 1.13 -10.14
N HIS A 312 -13.64 1.28 -9.36
CA HIS A 312 -13.60 0.89 -7.95
C HIS A 312 -13.31 -0.61 -7.79
N SER A 313 -12.42 -0.96 -6.87
CA SER A 313 -11.95 -2.33 -6.64
C SER A 313 -12.70 -3.08 -5.55
N PHE A 314 -13.57 -2.42 -4.78
CA PHE A 314 -14.29 -3.01 -3.66
C PHE A 314 -15.49 -3.87 -4.12
N TYR A 315 -15.83 -4.89 -3.33
CA TYR A 315 -16.92 -5.81 -3.62
C TYR A 315 -18.20 -5.58 -2.79
N GLY A 316 -18.09 -4.89 -1.65
CA GLY A 316 -19.20 -4.68 -0.71
C GLY A 316 -20.37 -3.85 -1.25
N THR A 317 -21.49 -3.82 -0.52
CA THR A 317 -22.69 -3.06 -0.88
C THR A 317 -23.30 -2.22 0.25
N ASP A 318 -22.67 -2.19 1.43
CA ASP A 318 -23.15 -1.43 2.60
C ASP A 318 -22.44 -0.05 2.70
N GLY A 319 -23.05 0.91 3.40
CA GLY A 319 -22.51 2.26 3.57
C GLY A 319 -22.24 2.97 2.24
N PHE A 320 -21.05 3.56 2.10
CA PHE A 320 -20.66 4.22 0.85
C PHE A 320 -20.39 3.23 -0.30
N CYS A 321 -20.27 1.93 -0.04
CA CYS A 321 -20.16 0.90 -1.08
C CYS A 321 -21.50 0.56 -1.76
N PHE A 322 -22.59 1.30 -1.52
CA PHE A 322 -23.92 0.98 -2.06
C PHE A 322 -23.91 0.66 -3.57
N PRO A 323 -24.89 -0.09 -4.11
CA PRO A 323 -24.82 -0.68 -5.46
C PRO A 323 -24.53 0.28 -6.63
N GLY A 324 -24.79 1.58 -6.49
CA GLY A 324 -24.46 2.59 -7.50
C GLY A 324 -22.97 2.97 -7.57
N GLN A 325 -22.18 2.61 -6.56
CA GLN A 325 -20.74 2.86 -6.48
C GLN A 325 -19.90 1.63 -6.82
N ARG A 326 -20.41 0.42 -6.56
CA ARG A 326 -19.74 -0.82 -6.98
C ARG A 326 -19.70 -0.88 -8.51
N ALA A 327 -18.56 -1.24 -9.07
CA ALA A 327 -18.40 -1.53 -10.49
C ALA A 327 -18.46 -3.05 -10.73
N PRO A 328 -19.58 -3.61 -11.26
CA PRO A 328 -19.66 -5.03 -11.59
C PRO A 328 -18.49 -5.48 -12.47
N GLY A 329 -17.91 -6.66 -12.18
CA GLY A 329 -16.72 -7.18 -12.87
C GLY A 329 -15.39 -6.56 -12.44
N ASN A 330 -15.40 -5.63 -11.48
CA ASN A 330 -14.21 -4.92 -11.00
C ASN A 330 -14.00 -5.03 -9.48
N GLY A 331 -14.91 -5.69 -8.76
CA GLY A 331 -14.80 -5.88 -7.31
C GLY A 331 -13.88 -7.04 -6.97
N TYR A 332 -12.58 -6.79 -6.87
CA TYR A 332 -11.56 -7.81 -6.53
C TYR A 332 -11.20 -7.83 -5.05
N GLU A 333 -11.62 -6.81 -4.29
CA GLU A 333 -11.32 -6.71 -2.86
C GLU A 333 -12.58 -6.94 -2.01
N PRO A 334 -12.54 -7.81 -0.99
CA PRO A 334 -13.70 -8.09 -0.16
C PRO A 334 -14.16 -6.86 0.62
N GLY A 335 -15.49 -6.72 0.80
CA GLY A 335 -16.06 -5.65 1.62
C GLY A 335 -15.71 -4.25 1.11
N SER A 336 -15.21 -3.38 1.99
CA SER A 336 -14.73 -2.03 1.62
C SER A 336 -13.40 -2.01 0.86
N GLY A 337 -12.70 -3.14 0.78
CA GLY A 337 -11.34 -3.23 0.27
C GLY A 337 -10.31 -2.45 1.09
N THR A 338 -9.07 -2.51 0.64
CA THR A 338 -7.92 -1.87 1.28
C THR A 338 -7.25 -0.87 0.34
N SER A 339 -7.11 -1.15 -0.96
CA SER A 339 -6.31 -0.33 -1.87
C SER A 339 -6.88 1.09 -2.15
N LEU A 340 -6.13 1.90 -2.90
CA LEU A 340 -6.48 3.28 -3.23
C LEU A 340 -7.81 3.43 -3.96
N MET A 341 -8.18 2.48 -4.84
CA MET A 341 -9.46 2.50 -5.58
C MET A 341 -10.61 1.83 -4.83
N SER A 342 -10.37 1.39 -3.61
CA SER A 342 -11.39 0.87 -2.72
C SER A 342 -11.97 1.99 -1.84
N TYR A 343 -13.07 1.70 -1.17
CA TYR A 343 -13.72 2.59 -0.19
C TYR A 343 -13.32 2.23 1.23
N SER A 344 -12.02 1.96 1.42
CA SER A 344 -11.46 1.40 2.66
C SER A 344 -11.96 2.16 3.90
N GLY A 345 -12.65 1.44 4.77
CA GLY A 345 -13.21 1.99 6.01
C GLY A 345 -14.56 2.73 5.92
N THR A 346 -15.19 2.87 4.75
CA THR A 346 -16.43 3.65 4.59
C THR A 346 -17.68 2.83 4.25
N CYS A 347 -17.63 1.50 4.33
CA CYS A 347 -18.72 0.59 3.94
C CYS A 347 -19.42 -0.09 5.12
N ASN A 348 -19.53 0.62 6.26
CA ASN A 348 -20.28 0.20 7.45
C ASN A 348 -19.94 -1.24 7.91
N THR A 349 -20.92 -2.15 7.92
CA THR A 349 -20.73 -3.53 8.42
C THR A 349 -19.89 -4.38 7.48
N HIS A 350 -19.69 -3.93 6.24
CA HIS A 350 -18.80 -4.57 5.27
C HIS A 350 -17.36 -4.03 5.37
N ASN A 351 -17.06 -3.19 6.37
CA ASN A 351 -15.70 -2.70 6.57
C ASN A 351 -14.73 -3.80 6.98
N ILE A 352 -13.58 -3.81 6.31
CA ILE A 352 -12.51 -4.75 6.57
C ILE A 352 -11.33 -3.99 7.22
N LEU A 353 -10.78 -4.50 8.34
CA LEU A 353 -9.64 -3.92 9.09
C LEU A 353 -8.36 -4.78 9.06
N PRO A 354 -7.15 -4.19 9.05
CA PRO A 354 -6.88 -2.76 9.13
C PRO A 354 -7.27 -2.00 7.86
N ILE A 355 -7.57 -0.70 8.02
CA ILE A 355 -7.68 0.24 6.89
C ILE A 355 -6.26 0.39 6.31
N ARG A 356 -6.12 0.67 5.01
CA ARG A 356 -4.80 0.88 4.39
C ARG A 356 -3.97 1.87 5.18
N ALA A 357 -2.69 1.57 5.31
CA ALA A 357 -1.71 2.47 5.89
C ALA A 357 -1.09 3.37 4.82
N THR A 358 -0.93 2.87 3.59
CA THR A 358 -0.28 3.53 2.46
C THR A 358 -1.18 3.66 1.23
N ASN A 359 -0.92 4.65 0.38
CA ASN A 359 -1.63 4.83 -0.89
C ASN A 359 -0.97 3.98 -1.99
N TYR A 360 -1.53 2.79 -2.26
CA TYR A 360 -1.10 1.90 -3.34
C TYR A 360 -2.31 1.42 -4.15
N PHE A 361 -2.09 1.07 -5.42
CA PHE A 361 -3.14 0.51 -6.27
C PHE A 361 -3.24 -1.01 -6.13
N HIS A 362 -4.46 -1.53 -6.14
CA HIS A 362 -4.65 -2.95 -6.40
C HIS A 362 -4.16 -3.30 -7.80
N ILE A 363 -3.58 -4.48 -8.01
CA ILE A 363 -3.05 -4.91 -9.32
C ILE A 363 -4.08 -4.83 -10.44
N HIS A 364 -5.37 -5.02 -10.14
CA HIS A 364 -6.45 -4.81 -11.10
C HIS A 364 -6.46 -3.40 -11.67
N ASN A 365 -6.33 -2.38 -10.82
CA ASN A 365 -6.34 -0.99 -11.25
C ASN A 365 -5.10 -0.62 -12.05
N LEU A 366 -3.93 -1.16 -11.69
CA LEU A 366 -2.70 -0.96 -12.48
C LEU A 366 -2.83 -1.57 -13.88
N VAL A 367 -3.45 -2.75 -14.00
CA VAL A 367 -3.75 -3.36 -15.31
C VAL A 367 -4.72 -2.49 -16.11
N GLN A 368 -5.78 -1.95 -15.49
CA GLN A 368 -6.72 -1.06 -16.16
C GLN A 368 -6.06 0.21 -16.69
N ILE A 369 -5.30 0.90 -15.83
CA ILE A 369 -4.58 2.13 -16.20
C ILE A 369 -3.57 1.82 -17.30
N ASN A 370 -2.78 0.76 -17.16
CA ASN A 370 -1.77 0.38 -18.17
C ASN A 370 -2.42 0.08 -19.54
N ASN A 371 -3.51 -0.69 -19.55
CA ASN A 371 -4.25 -0.96 -20.79
C ASN A 371 -4.79 0.32 -21.43
N TYR A 372 -5.30 1.24 -20.60
CA TYR A 372 -5.85 2.50 -21.07
C TYR A 372 -4.77 3.43 -21.64
N VAL A 373 -3.66 3.65 -20.95
CA VAL A 373 -2.58 4.52 -21.45
C VAL A 373 -1.85 3.94 -22.66
N ASN A 374 -1.88 2.61 -22.84
CA ASN A 374 -1.41 1.96 -24.07
C ASN A 374 -2.38 2.14 -25.25
N SER A 375 -3.62 2.58 -24.99
CA SER A 375 -4.63 2.89 -26.02
C SER A 375 -4.69 4.38 -26.41
N THR A 376 -3.97 5.25 -25.68
CA THR A 376 -3.91 6.70 -25.91
C THR A 376 -2.52 7.14 -26.43
N THR A 377 -2.40 8.39 -26.89
CA THR A 377 -1.16 8.92 -27.51
C THR A 377 -0.90 10.41 -27.28
N CYS A 378 -1.60 11.08 -26.35
CA CYS A 378 -1.41 12.53 -26.15
C CYS A 378 -0.21 12.87 -25.26
N GLU A 379 0.28 11.89 -24.51
CA GLU A 379 1.43 12.00 -23.63
C GLU A 379 2.76 12.10 -24.39
N ALA A 380 3.73 12.76 -23.77
CA ALA A 380 5.12 12.62 -24.17
C ALA A 380 5.73 11.38 -23.50
N THR A 381 6.48 10.58 -24.25
CA THR A 381 7.10 9.35 -23.74
C THR A 381 8.62 9.43 -23.83
N THR A 382 9.31 9.06 -22.74
CA THR A 382 10.78 8.97 -22.68
C THR A 382 11.21 7.67 -22.03
N ALA A 383 12.40 7.16 -22.36
CA ALA A 383 12.97 6.03 -21.63
C ALA A 383 13.20 6.42 -20.15
N SER A 384 12.77 5.57 -19.22
CA SER A 384 12.97 5.80 -17.78
C SER A 384 14.40 5.49 -17.32
N GLY A 385 15.11 4.61 -18.04
CA GLY A 385 16.36 4.03 -17.57
C GLY A 385 16.20 2.94 -16.50
N ASN A 386 14.95 2.58 -16.15
CA ASN A 386 14.64 1.53 -15.19
C ASN A 386 14.30 0.19 -15.89
N THR A 387 14.59 -0.94 -15.25
CA THR A 387 14.20 -2.28 -15.70
C THR A 387 13.16 -2.82 -14.74
N PRO A 388 12.04 -3.39 -15.20
CA PRO A 388 11.05 -3.97 -14.31
C PRO A 388 11.57 -5.23 -13.60
N PRO A 389 11.06 -5.53 -12.39
CA PRO A 389 11.39 -6.76 -11.68
C PRO A 389 11.04 -8.03 -12.46
N VAL A 390 11.81 -9.09 -12.22
CA VAL A 390 11.50 -10.46 -12.66
C VAL A 390 10.93 -11.23 -11.48
N VAL A 391 9.66 -11.62 -11.57
CA VAL A 391 8.92 -12.28 -10.48
C VAL A 391 8.92 -13.78 -10.68
N THR A 392 9.07 -14.53 -9.58
CA THR A 392 8.98 -15.99 -9.55
C THR A 392 7.96 -16.40 -8.50
N ILE A 393 6.98 -17.19 -8.93
CA ILE A 393 5.89 -17.73 -8.11
C ILE A 393 5.90 -19.27 -8.11
N PRO A 394 5.18 -19.90 -7.17
CA PRO A 394 4.94 -21.33 -7.18
C PRO A 394 4.11 -21.78 -8.39
N ASN A 395 4.18 -23.08 -8.70
CA ASN A 395 3.25 -23.69 -9.64
C ASN A 395 1.83 -23.79 -9.04
N ASN A 396 0.81 -23.84 -9.90
CA ASN A 396 -0.57 -24.13 -9.52
C ASN A 396 -0.67 -25.40 -8.65
N PHE A 397 -1.54 -25.38 -7.64
CA PHE A 397 -1.70 -26.49 -6.70
C PHE A 397 -3.13 -26.62 -6.19
N THR A 398 -3.42 -27.74 -5.53
CA THR A 398 -4.73 -28.06 -4.98
C THR A 398 -4.72 -27.98 -3.46
N ILE A 399 -5.75 -27.37 -2.88
CA ILE A 399 -5.99 -27.32 -1.44
C ILE A 399 -7.34 -27.97 -1.10
N PRO A 400 -7.49 -28.56 0.09
CA PRO A 400 -8.80 -28.94 0.60
C PRO A 400 -9.62 -27.70 1.01
N LYS A 401 -10.95 -27.80 1.00
CA LYS A 401 -11.80 -26.72 1.52
C LYS A 401 -11.57 -26.49 3.02
N GLY A 402 -11.82 -25.27 3.47
CA GLY A 402 -11.77 -24.90 4.89
C GLY A 402 -10.41 -25.13 5.54
N THR A 403 -9.32 -25.03 4.78
CA THR A 403 -7.96 -25.30 5.25
C THR A 403 -7.04 -24.16 4.90
N SER A 404 -6.19 -23.76 5.85
CA SER A 404 -5.20 -22.71 5.67
C SER A 404 -4.12 -23.09 4.67
N PHE A 405 -3.58 -22.08 3.99
CA PHE A 405 -2.48 -22.27 3.04
C PHE A 405 -1.52 -21.09 3.07
N GLU A 406 -0.34 -21.31 2.48
CA GLU A 406 0.74 -20.34 2.44
C GLU A 406 1.28 -20.22 1.01
N LEU A 407 1.50 -18.97 0.58
CA LEU A 407 2.14 -18.64 -0.68
C LEU A 407 3.48 -17.97 -0.42
N ILE A 408 4.50 -18.40 -1.16
CA ILE A 408 5.84 -17.85 -1.12
C ILE A 408 6.27 -17.56 -2.55
N GLY A 409 6.63 -16.32 -2.83
CA GLY A 409 7.28 -15.94 -4.07
C GLY A 409 8.59 -15.21 -3.82
N SER A 410 9.23 -14.82 -4.91
CA SER A 410 10.47 -14.06 -4.90
C SER A 410 10.56 -13.20 -6.16
N ALA A 411 11.46 -12.24 -6.16
CA ALA A 411 11.79 -11.50 -7.36
C ALA A 411 13.25 -11.07 -7.34
N THR A 412 13.77 -10.77 -8.52
CA THR A 412 15.07 -10.14 -8.73
C THR A 412 14.89 -8.93 -9.63
N ASP A 413 15.69 -7.90 -9.40
CA ASP A 413 15.75 -6.73 -10.27
C ASP A 413 17.21 -6.42 -10.62
N ALA A 414 17.45 -5.86 -11.80
CA ALA A 414 18.80 -5.59 -12.28
C ALA A 414 19.42 -4.32 -11.70
N GLN A 415 18.59 -3.34 -11.31
CA GLN A 415 18.99 -2.06 -10.72
C GLN A 415 18.75 -2.03 -9.22
N ASP A 416 17.69 -2.69 -8.74
CA ASP A 416 17.19 -2.52 -7.37
C ASP A 416 17.28 -3.78 -6.51
N ILE A 417 17.53 -3.57 -5.23
CA ILE A 417 17.59 -4.65 -4.23
C ILE A 417 16.47 -4.58 -3.20
N ASN A 418 15.74 -3.46 -3.13
CA ASN A 418 14.73 -3.18 -2.11
C ASN A 418 13.32 -3.30 -2.68
N LEU A 419 12.98 -4.52 -3.08
CA LEU A 419 11.68 -4.82 -3.66
C LEU A 419 10.61 -4.91 -2.55
N THR A 420 9.41 -4.42 -2.86
CA THR A 420 8.21 -4.66 -2.02
C THR A 420 7.22 -5.54 -2.76
N TYR A 421 6.49 -6.34 -1.99
CA TYR A 421 5.65 -7.42 -2.48
C TYR A 421 4.24 -7.29 -1.90
N SER A 422 3.24 -7.66 -2.69
CA SER A 422 1.88 -7.90 -2.20
C SER A 422 1.26 -9.10 -2.92
N TRP A 423 0.65 -9.99 -2.15
CA TRP A 423 -0.20 -11.06 -2.67
C TRP A 423 -1.65 -10.57 -2.68
N GLU A 424 -2.25 -10.51 -3.86
CA GLU A 424 -3.56 -9.90 -4.11
C GLU A 424 -4.50 -10.93 -4.74
N GLU A 425 -5.72 -11.07 -4.22
CA GLU A 425 -6.70 -11.95 -4.84
C GLU A 425 -7.23 -11.35 -6.15
N TYR A 426 -7.41 -12.21 -7.15
CA TYR A 426 -7.82 -11.82 -8.50
C TYR A 426 -9.09 -12.55 -8.95
N ASP A 427 -9.97 -12.86 -7.99
CA ASP A 427 -11.31 -13.38 -8.23
C ASP A 427 -12.33 -12.23 -8.24
N THR A 428 -13.27 -12.27 -9.17
CA THR A 428 -14.41 -11.35 -9.20
C THR A 428 -15.58 -11.97 -9.97
N ASP A 429 -16.71 -11.27 -9.96
CA ASP A 429 -17.85 -11.57 -10.82
C ASP A 429 -18.52 -10.30 -11.33
N ASN A 430 -19.38 -10.47 -12.33
CA ASN A 430 -20.18 -9.42 -12.92
C ASN A 430 -21.60 -9.37 -12.32
N LEU A 431 -21.79 -9.83 -11.07
CA LEU A 431 -23.10 -9.82 -10.43
C LEU A 431 -23.54 -8.40 -10.08
N ASN A 432 -24.83 -8.11 -10.18
CA ASN A 432 -25.42 -6.88 -9.65
C ASN A 432 -25.93 -7.14 -8.23
N LEU A 433 -25.10 -6.85 -7.24
CA LEU A 433 -25.40 -7.11 -5.83
C LEU A 433 -26.18 -5.95 -5.20
N VAL A 434 -27.07 -6.27 -4.27
CA VAL A 434 -27.79 -5.31 -3.43
C VAL A 434 -27.69 -5.70 -1.96
N PHE A 435 -27.60 -4.71 -1.06
CA PHE A 435 -27.52 -4.97 0.38
C PHE A 435 -28.67 -5.88 0.86
N PRO A 436 -28.40 -6.94 1.65
CA PRO A 436 -27.13 -7.24 2.35
C PRO A 436 -26.13 -8.15 1.61
N GLN A 437 -26.28 -8.39 0.31
CA GLN A 437 -25.35 -9.23 -0.47
C GLN A 437 -23.95 -8.61 -0.55
N GLY A 438 -22.92 -9.42 -0.81
CA GLY A 438 -21.56 -8.90 -0.94
C GLY A 438 -20.90 -8.59 0.40
N SER A 439 -21.45 -9.16 1.49
CA SER A 439 -20.75 -9.21 2.77
C SER A 439 -19.50 -10.09 2.60
N PRO A 440 -18.35 -9.73 3.20
CA PRO A 440 -17.16 -10.59 3.15
C PRO A 440 -17.44 -12.03 3.61
N ASN A 441 -18.36 -12.22 4.57
CA ASN A 441 -18.71 -13.55 5.07
C ASN A 441 -19.44 -14.43 4.03
N ASP A 442 -20.09 -13.82 3.05
CA ASP A 442 -20.78 -14.57 1.97
C ASP A 442 -19.76 -15.31 1.08
N ALA A 443 -18.53 -14.81 1.02
CA ALA A 443 -17.49 -15.32 0.12
C ALA A 443 -17.13 -16.78 0.40
N ALA A 444 -17.26 -17.25 1.65
CA ALA A 444 -16.99 -18.62 2.07
C ALA A 444 -17.71 -19.67 1.19
N ASN A 445 -18.96 -19.38 0.82
CA ASN A 445 -19.80 -20.30 0.04
C ASN A 445 -19.94 -19.90 -1.43
N SER A 446 -19.27 -18.81 -1.85
CA SER A 446 -19.24 -18.36 -3.23
C SER A 446 -18.13 -19.07 -4.01
N THR A 447 -18.36 -19.27 -5.30
CA THR A 447 -17.33 -19.76 -6.23
C THR A 447 -16.53 -18.65 -6.90
N THR A 448 -16.93 -17.38 -6.73
CA THR A 448 -16.37 -16.22 -7.45
C THR A 448 -16.08 -15.00 -6.59
N ALA A 449 -16.72 -14.86 -5.43
CA ALA A 449 -16.54 -13.67 -4.59
C ALA A 449 -15.15 -13.67 -3.95
N PRO A 450 -14.50 -12.49 -3.83
CA PRO A 450 -13.17 -12.38 -3.27
C PRO A 450 -13.16 -12.75 -1.78
N LEU A 451 -12.21 -13.59 -1.37
CA LEU A 451 -12.09 -14.19 -0.03
C LEU A 451 -11.12 -13.43 0.89
N PHE A 452 -10.02 -12.96 0.31
CA PHE A 452 -8.83 -12.46 0.98
C PHE A 452 -8.56 -11.03 0.55
N ARG A 453 -8.43 -10.16 1.55
CA ARG A 453 -8.06 -8.75 1.37
C ARG A 453 -6.65 -8.58 0.81
N SER A 454 -6.36 -7.39 0.30
CA SER A 454 -4.98 -6.98 0.04
C SER A 454 -4.34 -6.42 1.32
N PHE A 455 -3.01 -6.53 1.41
CA PHE A 455 -2.20 -5.83 2.41
C PHE A 455 -1.24 -4.85 1.73
N ASP A 456 -0.84 -3.85 2.48
CA ASP A 456 0.15 -2.87 2.04
C ASP A 456 1.44 -3.56 1.56
N PRO A 457 2.03 -3.10 0.44
CA PRO A 457 3.27 -3.67 -0.07
C PRO A 457 4.40 -3.60 0.96
N SER A 458 5.11 -4.71 1.17
CA SER A 458 6.23 -4.77 2.13
C SER A 458 7.34 -5.69 1.64
N SER A 459 8.55 -5.55 2.20
CA SER A 459 9.69 -6.42 1.86
C SER A 459 9.50 -7.87 2.31
N SER A 460 8.65 -8.11 3.32
CA SER A 460 8.26 -9.45 3.79
C SER A 460 6.97 -9.97 3.16
N GLY A 461 6.28 -9.15 2.34
CA GLY A 461 5.02 -9.52 1.69
C GLY A 461 5.17 -10.62 0.63
N ASN A 462 6.39 -11.06 0.34
CA ASN A 462 6.67 -12.16 -0.57
C ASN A 462 6.15 -13.50 -0.03
N LYS A 463 5.96 -13.59 1.29
CA LYS A 463 5.37 -14.74 1.99
C LYS A 463 4.08 -14.32 2.69
N ARG A 464 2.97 -15.00 2.37
CA ARG A 464 1.66 -14.74 2.99
C ARG A 464 0.94 -16.03 3.37
N THR A 465 0.37 -16.03 4.57
CA THR A 465 -0.52 -17.07 5.09
C THR A 465 -1.98 -16.63 4.90
N PHE A 466 -2.84 -17.59 4.56
CA PHE A 466 -4.26 -17.36 4.31
C PHE A 466 -5.11 -18.32 5.17
N PRO A 467 -5.89 -17.82 6.15
CA PRO A 467 -5.89 -16.45 6.69
C PRO A 467 -4.52 -16.01 7.23
N GLN A 468 -4.37 -14.72 7.56
CA GLN A 468 -3.19 -14.22 8.27
C GLN A 468 -2.80 -15.12 9.46
N LEU A 469 -1.50 -15.35 9.69
CA LEU A 469 -1.02 -16.35 10.66
C LEU A 469 -1.58 -16.14 12.08
N SER A 470 -1.77 -14.89 12.49
CA SER A 470 -2.38 -14.56 13.79
C SER A 470 -3.80 -15.10 13.94
N ASP A 471 -4.58 -15.15 12.85
CA ASP A 471 -5.94 -15.68 12.87
C ASP A 471 -5.91 -17.21 13.03
N VAL A 472 -5.01 -17.87 12.29
CA VAL A 472 -4.82 -19.33 12.38
C VAL A 472 -4.37 -19.74 13.78
N VAL A 473 -3.36 -19.06 14.34
CA VAL A 473 -2.82 -19.36 15.68
C VAL A 473 -3.85 -19.16 16.78
N ASN A 474 -4.68 -18.12 16.68
CA ASN A 474 -5.69 -17.78 17.68
C ASN A 474 -7.03 -18.48 17.46
N ASN A 475 -7.20 -19.24 16.39
CA ASN A 475 -8.47 -19.84 15.98
C ASN A 475 -9.59 -18.80 15.79
N THR A 476 -9.23 -17.64 15.22
CA THR A 476 -10.16 -16.54 14.96
C THR A 476 -10.38 -16.37 13.46
N GLN A 477 -11.44 -15.67 13.10
CA GLN A 477 -11.74 -15.30 11.73
C GLN A 477 -11.92 -13.78 11.65
N THR A 478 -11.14 -13.14 10.77
CA THR A 478 -11.29 -11.73 10.45
C THR A 478 -12.08 -11.56 9.14
N LEU A 479 -12.93 -10.53 9.06
CA LEU A 479 -13.62 -10.19 7.80
C LEU A 479 -12.60 -9.96 6.68
N GLY A 480 -12.87 -10.49 5.48
CA GLY A 480 -11.94 -10.41 4.35
C GLY A 480 -10.70 -11.31 4.49
N GLU A 481 -10.71 -12.27 5.41
CA GLU A 481 -9.71 -13.36 5.51
C GLU A 481 -10.47 -14.68 5.63
N ILE A 482 -11.23 -15.03 4.58
CA ILE A 482 -12.27 -16.06 4.63
C ILE A 482 -11.80 -17.34 3.92
N LEU A 483 -11.83 -18.48 4.63
CA LEU A 483 -11.49 -19.76 4.00
C LEU A 483 -12.64 -20.28 3.11
N PRO A 484 -12.33 -20.78 1.91
CA PRO A 484 -13.33 -21.31 0.98
C PRO A 484 -13.98 -22.59 1.52
N GLN A 485 -15.30 -22.68 1.52
CA GLN A 485 -16.08 -23.84 1.99
C GLN A 485 -16.68 -24.67 0.84
N VAL A 486 -16.45 -24.25 -0.41
CA VAL A 486 -16.94 -24.90 -1.63
C VAL A 486 -15.78 -25.13 -2.59
N GLY A 487 -15.98 -26.07 -3.53
CA GLY A 487 -15.02 -26.25 -4.63
C GLY A 487 -15.02 -25.03 -5.54
N ARG A 488 -13.86 -24.45 -5.77
CA ARG A 488 -13.64 -23.26 -6.62
C ARG A 488 -12.18 -23.20 -7.07
N THR A 489 -11.88 -22.30 -8.00
CA THR A 489 -10.51 -21.88 -8.28
C THR A 489 -10.31 -20.51 -7.69
N ILE A 490 -9.21 -20.29 -6.98
CA ILE A 490 -8.79 -18.98 -6.47
C ILE A 490 -7.61 -18.52 -7.31
N LYS A 491 -7.71 -17.33 -7.89
CA LYS A 491 -6.59 -16.66 -8.55
C LYS A 491 -5.92 -15.71 -7.57
N MET A 492 -4.60 -15.81 -7.46
CA MET A 492 -3.78 -14.89 -6.68
C MET A 492 -2.70 -14.31 -7.58
N ARG A 493 -2.37 -13.04 -7.40
CA ARG A 493 -1.24 -12.39 -8.08
C ARG A 493 -0.22 -11.93 -7.06
N LEU A 494 1.06 -12.21 -7.35
CA LEU A 494 2.17 -11.59 -6.63
C LEU A 494 2.58 -10.35 -7.39
N THR A 495 2.33 -9.17 -6.82
CA THR A 495 2.76 -7.89 -7.39
C THR A 495 4.04 -7.45 -6.71
N VAL A 496 5.04 -7.10 -7.51
CA VAL A 496 6.36 -6.67 -7.05
C VAL A 496 6.67 -5.28 -7.58
N ARG A 497 7.07 -4.40 -6.68
CA ARG A 497 7.48 -3.02 -6.97
C ARG A 497 8.97 -2.91 -6.69
N ASP A 498 9.75 -2.41 -7.65
CA ASP A 498 11.19 -2.17 -7.45
C ASP A 498 11.47 -1.02 -6.48
N ASN A 499 10.54 -0.07 -6.40
CA ASN A 499 10.74 1.20 -5.73
C ASN A 499 12.02 1.89 -6.18
N HIS A 500 12.33 1.86 -7.49
CA HIS A 500 13.57 2.34 -8.07
C HIS A 500 14.00 3.69 -7.50
N ALA A 501 15.16 3.72 -6.84
CA ALA A 501 15.68 4.88 -6.14
C ALA A 501 17.00 5.30 -6.77
N GLY A 502 17.05 6.46 -7.43
CA GLY A 502 18.32 6.99 -7.89
C GLY A 502 18.22 8.35 -8.55
N ILE A 503 18.81 9.36 -7.94
CA ILE A 503 19.12 10.63 -8.63
C ILE A 503 20.24 10.33 -9.64
N THR A 504 19.87 9.85 -10.83
CA THR A 504 20.80 9.35 -11.86
C THR A 504 20.96 10.33 -13.02
N GLY A 505 21.26 11.61 -12.75
CA GLY A 505 21.38 12.63 -13.80
C GLY A 505 20.10 12.91 -14.62
N GLN A 506 19.05 12.10 -14.45
CA GLN A 506 17.68 12.35 -14.86
C GLN A 506 16.91 12.97 -13.68
N ALA A 507 16.09 13.97 -13.98
CA ALA A 507 15.33 14.70 -12.98
C ALA A 507 14.03 13.99 -12.54
N ILE A 508 13.76 12.74 -12.95
CA ILE A 508 12.54 11.99 -12.59
C ILE A 508 12.92 10.54 -12.27
N ASN A 509 12.50 10.04 -11.10
CA ASN A 509 12.69 8.65 -10.69
C ASN A 509 11.38 7.90 -10.90
N THR A 510 11.36 6.91 -11.77
CA THR A 510 10.16 6.09 -12.00
C THR A 510 10.38 4.67 -11.50
N GLY A 511 9.42 4.17 -10.73
CA GLY A 511 9.39 2.77 -10.33
C GLY A 511 8.94 1.87 -11.48
N GLY A 512 9.13 0.58 -11.28
CA GLY A 512 8.69 -0.52 -12.09
C GLY A 512 7.89 -1.51 -11.26
N VAL A 513 6.89 -2.09 -11.91
CA VAL A 513 5.97 -3.05 -11.31
C VAL A 513 5.80 -4.22 -12.25
N THR A 514 6.00 -5.42 -11.73
CA THR A 514 5.71 -6.66 -12.42
C THR A 514 4.81 -7.53 -11.55
N CYS A 515 3.95 -8.34 -12.15
CA CYS A 515 3.23 -9.37 -11.42
C CYS A 515 3.35 -10.73 -12.09
N GLU A 516 3.00 -11.77 -11.34
CA GLU A 516 2.75 -13.12 -11.85
C GLU A 516 1.49 -13.69 -11.17
N GLU A 517 0.76 -14.57 -11.88
CA GLU A 517 -0.51 -15.14 -11.42
C GLU A 517 -0.40 -16.64 -11.13
N ILE A 518 -0.95 -17.06 -10.00
CA ILE A 518 -1.11 -18.47 -9.62
C ILE A 518 -2.60 -18.82 -9.50
N SER A 519 -2.95 -20.03 -9.96
CA SER A 519 -4.27 -20.62 -9.75
C SER A 519 -4.22 -21.70 -8.67
N ILE A 520 -5.09 -21.57 -7.67
CA ILE A 520 -5.23 -22.51 -6.55
C ILE A 520 -6.57 -23.21 -6.68
N THR A 521 -6.56 -24.53 -6.83
CA THR A 521 -7.79 -25.32 -6.94
C THR A 521 -8.24 -25.75 -5.55
N VAL A 522 -9.43 -25.32 -5.13
CA VAL A 522 -10.09 -25.81 -3.91
C VAL A 522 -10.88 -27.07 -4.24
N ASN A 523 -10.47 -28.20 -3.67
CA ASN A 523 -11.22 -29.45 -3.80
C ASN A 523 -12.40 -29.47 -2.81
N GLY A 524 -13.62 -29.30 -3.32
CA GLY A 524 -14.83 -29.26 -2.49
C GLY A 524 -15.20 -30.60 -1.81
N SER A 525 -14.59 -31.71 -2.23
CA SER A 525 -14.80 -33.06 -1.70
C SER A 525 -13.71 -33.51 -0.71
N ALA A 526 -12.65 -32.72 -0.53
CA ALA A 526 -11.59 -32.95 0.44
C ALA A 526 -11.60 -31.84 1.51
N GLY A 527 -11.22 -32.19 2.74
CA GLY A 527 -11.11 -31.24 3.85
C GLY A 527 -12.30 -31.18 4.81
N PRO A 528 -12.14 -30.43 5.92
CA PRO A 528 -10.93 -29.69 6.28
C PRO A 528 -9.79 -30.63 6.72
N PHE A 529 -8.56 -30.26 6.38
CA PHE A 529 -7.35 -30.90 6.90
C PHE A 529 -7.07 -30.31 8.28
N THR A 530 -7.02 -31.15 9.32
CA THR A 530 -6.92 -30.67 10.71
C THR A 530 -5.99 -31.52 11.56
N VAL A 531 -5.11 -30.90 12.34
CA VAL A 531 -4.36 -31.54 13.42
C VAL A 531 -5.35 -31.92 14.51
N THR A 532 -5.39 -33.19 14.89
CA THR A 532 -6.29 -33.71 15.92
C THR A 532 -5.57 -33.95 17.25
N ALA A 533 -4.27 -34.23 17.23
CA ALA A 533 -3.43 -34.31 18.42
C ALA A 533 -1.99 -33.84 18.13
N PRO A 534 -1.38 -33.02 19.00
CA PRO A 534 -1.90 -32.53 20.29
C PRO A 534 -2.94 -31.41 20.11
N ASN A 535 -3.96 -31.38 20.97
CA ASN A 535 -4.97 -30.31 21.03
C ASN A 535 -5.44 -30.05 22.47
N THR A 536 -4.65 -30.47 23.44
CA THR A 536 -4.88 -30.30 24.87
C THR A 536 -3.58 -29.88 25.53
N SER A 537 -3.66 -29.30 26.73
CA SER A 537 -2.47 -28.91 27.50
C SER A 537 -1.76 -30.16 28.04
N VAL A 538 -0.87 -30.71 27.20
CA VAL A 538 0.00 -31.85 27.53
C VAL A 538 1.41 -31.37 27.85
N ALA A 539 2.22 -32.24 28.45
CA ALA A 539 3.64 -31.97 28.70
C ALA A 539 4.50 -33.07 28.07
N TRP A 540 5.42 -32.67 27.21
CA TRP A 540 6.37 -33.58 26.56
C TRP A 540 7.78 -33.33 27.04
N ALA A 541 8.50 -34.39 27.38
CA ALA A 541 9.92 -34.31 27.66
C ALA A 541 10.72 -34.32 26.35
N THR A 542 11.78 -33.52 26.27
CA THR A 542 12.75 -33.64 25.16
C THR A 542 13.32 -35.05 25.07
N GLY A 543 13.45 -35.59 23.87
CA GLY A 543 13.90 -36.96 23.61
C GLY A 543 12.84 -38.04 23.79
N SER A 544 11.62 -37.69 24.23
CA SER A 544 10.51 -38.65 24.32
C SER A 544 9.85 -38.90 22.97
N ASN A 545 9.32 -40.11 22.79
CA ASN A 545 8.47 -40.44 21.65
C ASN A 545 7.08 -39.87 21.88
N GLN A 546 6.54 -39.19 20.87
CA GLN A 546 5.18 -38.66 20.86
C GLN A 546 4.50 -39.06 19.56
N THR A 547 3.18 -39.10 19.57
CA THR A 547 2.38 -39.35 18.37
C THR A 547 1.61 -38.09 18.01
N ILE A 548 1.79 -37.65 16.77
CA ILE A 548 1.01 -36.58 16.16
C ILE A 548 -0.07 -37.24 15.31
N SER A 549 -1.30 -36.72 15.37
CA SER A 549 -2.40 -37.21 14.54
C SER A 549 -3.14 -36.06 13.87
N TRP A 550 -3.66 -36.33 12.68
CA TRP A 550 -4.41 -35.36 11.89
C TRP A 550 -5.51 -36.06 11.07
N SER A 551 -6.52 -35.30 10.67
CA SER A 551 -7.55 -35.71 9.73
C SER A 551 -7.02 -35.61 8.31
N VAL A 552 -6.78 -36.76 7.66
CA VAL A 552 -6.35 -36.79 6.25
C VAL A 552 -7.39 -36.15 5.34
N ALA A 553 -8.68 -36.36 5.62
CA ALA A 553 -9.81 -35.76 4.88
C ALA A 553 -9.67 -35.81 3.34
N SER A 554 -9.25 -36.95 2.79
CA SER A 554 -9.03 -37.19 1.34
C SER A 554 -7.92 -36.36 0.69
N THR A 555 -7.10 -35.65 1.46
CA THR A 555 -5.98 -34.83 0.95
C THR A 555 -4.81 -35.64 0.41
N ASN A 556 -4.68 -36.90 0.82
CA ASN A 556 -3.67 -37.83 0.35
C ASN A 556 -3.72 -38.09 -1.18
N SER A 557 -4.85 -37.78 -1.84
CA SER A 557 -5.00 -37.88 -3.29
C SER A 557 -4.21 -36.82 -4.09
N PHE A 558 -3.89 -35.68 -3.48
CA PHE A 558 -3.11 -34.59 -4.10
C PHE A 558 -1.95 -34.10 -3.22
N CYS A 559 -1.79 -34.66 -2.03
CA CYS A 559 -0.65 -34.45 -1.15
C CYS A 559 -0.27 -35.77 -0.48
N ALA A 560 0.62 -36.53 -1.13
CA ALA A 560 0.98 -37.88 -0.69
C ALA A 560 1.72 -37.90 0.67
N ASN A 561 2.49 -36.84 0.96
CA ASN A 561 3.33 -36.76 2.15
C ASN A 561 3.15 -35.41 2.87
N VAL A 562 3.44 -35.39 4.17
CA VAL A 562 3.39 -34.20 5.03
C VAL A 562 4.73 -33.96 5.73
N ASN A 563 4.95 -32.71 6.11
CA ASN A 563 5.96 -32.32 7.09
C ASN A 563 5.27 -32.03 8.42
N ILE A 564 5.99 -32.31 9.50
CA ILE A 564 5.53 -32.06 10.87
C ILE A 564 6.56 -31.19 11.54
N LEU A 565 6.12 -30.01 11.97
CA LEU A 565 6.98 -28.96 12.51
C LEU A 565 6.56 -28.62 13.95
N LEU A 566 7.54 -28.23 14.77
CA LEU A 566 7.33 -27.79 16.15
C LEU A 566 7.69 -26.31 16.29
N SER A 567 6.73 -25.57 16.82
CA SER A 567 6.88 -24.21 17.32
C SER A 567 7.11 -24.23 18.83
N THR A 568 7.89 -23.27 19.33
CA THR A 568 8.08 -23.02 20.76
C THR A 568 7.61 -21.64 21.22
N ASP A 569 7.00 -20.87 20.32
CA ASP A 569 6.63 -19.45 20.51
C ASP A 569 5.13 -19.18 20.34
N GLY A 570 4.29 -20.22 20.42
CA GLY A 570 2.84 -20.10 20.31
C GLY A 570 2.30 -20.36 18.90
N GLY A 571 3.13 -20.80 17.95
CA GLY A 571 2.74 -21.12 16.58
C GLY A 571 3.15 -20.06 15.55
N PHE A 572 4.01 -19.11 15.92
CA PHE A 572 4.44 -18.03 15.02
C PHE A 572 5.67 -18.42 14.20
N THR A 573 6.61 -19.17 14.79
CA THR A 573 7.78 -19.71 14.10
C THR A 573 7.92 -21.21 14.32
N TYR A 574 8.54 -21.90 13.37
CA TYR A 574 8.68 -23.35 13.33
C TYR A 574 10.14 -23.79 13.13
N PRO A 575 11.03 -23.54 14.10
CA PRO A 575 12.47 -23.82 13.94
C PRO A 575 12.84 -25.30 13.99
N PHE A 576 11.92 -26.19 14.40
CA PHE A 576 12.18 -27.62 14.57
C PHE A 576 11.36 -28.46 13.60
N VAL A 577 12.02 -29.28 12.79
CA VAL A 577 11.38 -30.32 11.97
C VAL A 577 11.29 -31.61 12.80
N LEU A 578 10.08 -32.09 13.07
CA LEU A 578 9.83 -33.34 13.80
C LEU A 578 9.83 -34.56 12.87
N ALA A 579 9.24 -34.39 11.69
CA ALA A 579 9.27 -35.36 10.60
C ALA A 579 9.14 -34.62 9.28
N SER A 580 9.75 -35.14 8.23
CA SER A 580 9.71 -34.55 6.89
C SER A 580 9.36 -35.64 5.87
N ASN A 581 8.53 -35.29 4.90
CA ASN A 581 8.13 -36.17 3.80
C ASN A 581 7.58 -37.53 4.28
N THR A 582 6.81 -37.54 5.37
CA THR A 582 6.17 -38.76 5.89
C THR A 582 4.80 -38.97 5.23
N PRO A 583 4.30 -40.21 5.05
CA PRO A 583 3.00 -40.43 4.42
C PRO A 583 1.86 -39.63 5.06
N ASN A 584 0.97 -39.11 4.21
CA ASN A 584 -0.26 -38.45 4.65
C ASN A 584 -1.35 -39.49 5.00
N ASP A 585 -1.14 -40.25 6.07
CA ASP A 585 -1.99 -41.37 6.51
C ASP A 585 -2.71 -41.12 7.85
N GLY A 586 -2.50 -39.96 8.46
CA GLY A 586 -3.25 -39.46 9.62
C GLY A 586 -2.52 -39.62 10.95
N SER A 587 -1.33 -40.23 10.99
CA SER A 587 -0.57 -40.38 12.23
C SER A 587 0.92 -40.54 11.99
N GLN A 588 1.75 -39.93 12.84
CA GLN A 588 3.19 -40.11 12.81
C GLN A 588 3.75 -40.16 14.23
N SER A 589 4.63 -41.15 14.49
CA SER A 589 5.47 -41.13 15.68
C SER A 589 6.72 -40.29 15.44
N ILE A 590 7.01 -39.38 16.36
CA ILE A 590 8.15 -38.47 16.32
C ILE A 590 8.94 -38.55 17.62
N VAL A 591 10.19 -38.10 17.58
CA VAL A 591 11.00 -37.86 18.77
C VAL A 591 11.03 -36.35 19.00
N VAL A 592 10.68 -35.90 20.21
CA VAL A 592 10.82 -34.48 20.56
C VAL A 592 12.31 -34.10 20.53
N PRO A 593 12.74 -33.06 19.78
CA PRO A 593 14.14 -32.72 19.65
C PRO A 593 14.81 -32.46 21.00
N ALA A 594 15.99 -33.05 21.22
CA ALA A 594 16.74 -32.85 22.46
C ALA A 594 17.11 -31.37 22.70
N GLY A 595 17.27 -30.59 21.64
CA GLY A 595 17.56 -29.15 21.68
C GLY A 595 16.34 -28.25 21.71
N ALA A 596 15.11 -28.79 21.80
CA ALA A 596 13.92 -27.96 21.90
C ALA A 596 13.93 -27.16 23.21
N THR A 597 13.64 -25.86 23.11
CA THR A 597 13.63 -24.94 24.25
C THR A 597 12.49 -25.26 25.20
N ASN A 598 12.75 -25.16 26.51
CA ASN A 598 11.70 -25.26 27.52
C ASN A 598 10.64 -24.16 27.31
N THR A 599 9.38 -24.52 27.11
CA THR A 599 8.30 -23.57 26.81
C THR A 599 6.93 -24.14 27.20
N SER A 600 6.00 -23.27 27.57
CA SER A 600 4.57 -23.59 27.73
C SER A 600 3.72 -23.21 26.50
N GLN A 601 4.37 -22.75 25.43
CA GLN A 601 3.74 -22.21 24.23
C GLN A 601 4.04 -23.07 23.00
N ALA A 602 4.27 -24.38 23.17
CA ALA A 602 4.56 -25.23 22.05
C ALA A 602 3.31 -25.50 21.21
N ARG A 603 3.49 -25.56 19.88
CA ARG A 603 2.45 -25.87 18.90
C ARG A 603 3.02 -26.77 17.81
N VAL A 604 2.19 -27.68 17.28
CA VAL A 604 2.55 -28.53 16.14
C VAL A 604 1.84 -28.02 14.90
N ARG A 605 2.58 -27.91 13.79
CA ARG A 605 2.04 -27.68 12.45
C ARG A 605 2.23 -28.95 11.64
N VAL A 606 1.17 -29.39 10.98
CA VAL A 606 1.24 -30.43 9.95
C VAL A 606 0.92 -29.76 8.63
N GLU A 607 1.80 -29.89 7.66
CA GLU A 607 1.69 -29.23 6.37
C GLU A 607 1.95 -30.19 5.23
N CYS A 608 1.37 -29.93 4.06
CA CYS A 608 1.69 -30.69 2.87
C CYS A 608 3.19 -30.57 2.55
N ALA A 609 3.86 -31.70 2.27
CA ALA A 609 5.27 -31.73 1.90
C ALA A 609 5.47 -31.29 0.44
N ASN A 610 5.12 -30.04 0.16
CA ASN A 610 5.35 -29.36 -1.12
C ASN A 610 6.16 -28.09 -0.86
N PRO A 611 7.39 -27.98 -1.41
CA PRO A 611 8.29 -26.87 -1.10
C PRO A 611 7.83 -25.53 -1.69
N ASN A 612 6.91 -25.52 -2.65
CA ASN A 612 6.55 -24.31 -3.38
C ASN A 612 5.23 -23.69 -2.91
N ALA A 613 4.28 -24.48 -2.42
CA ALA A 613 3.05 -23.99 -1.81
C ALA A 613 2.43 -25.09 -0.95
N THR A 614 2.01 -24.74 0.27
CA THR A 614 1.57 -25.73 1.24
C THR A 614 0.25 -25.32 1.89
N PHE A 615 -0.70 -26.26 1.92
CA PHE A 615 -1.82 -26.20 2.86
C PHE A 615 -1.42 -26.86 4.17
N PHE A 616 -1.94 -26.37 5.29
CA PHE A 616 -1.52 -26.81 6.60
C PHE A 616 -2.62 -26.60 7.64
N ASP A 617 -2.40 -27.20 8.81
CA ASP A 617 -3.12 -26.85 10.03
C ASP A 617 -2.15 -26.80 11.22
N ILE A 618 -2.53 -26.04 12.25
CA ILE A 618 -1.79 -25.88 13.50
C ILE A 618 -2.66 -26.44 14.62
N SER A 619 -2.08 -27.23 15.52
CA SER A 619 -2.74 -27.61 16.78
C SER A 619 -3.43 -26.39 17.43
N ASN A 620 -4.59 -26.54 18.05
CA ASN A 620 -5.39 -25.41 18.55
C ASN A 620 -4.98 -24.91 19.94
N VAL A 621 -4.22 -25.72 20.70
CA VAL A 621 -3.91 -25.47 22.12
C VAL A 621 -2.41 -25.54 22.36
N ASN A 622 -1.88 -24.54 23.07
CA ASN A 622 -0.50 -24.54 23.55
C ASN A 622 -0.25 -25.72 24.50
N PHE A 623 0.88 -26.41 24.33
CA PHE A 623 1.34 -27.45 25.23
C PHE A 623 2.76 -27.17 25.73
N THR A 624 3.22 -27.94 26.70
CA THR A 624 4.51 -27.74 27.36
C THR A 624 5.59 -28.66 26.79
N ILE A 625 6.74 -28.10 26.45
CA ILE A 625 7.99 -28.85 26.24
C ILE A 625 8.84 -28.68 27.51
N ASN A 626 9.11 -29.79 28.18
CA ASN A 626 10.04 -29.87 29.30
C ASN A 626 11.42 -30.26 28.78
N SER A 627 12.36 -29.32 28.79
CA SER A 627 13.76 -29.58 28.44
C SER A 627 14.61 -29.71 29.70
N SER A 628 15.35 -30.81 29.81
CA SER A 628 16.37 -31.00 30.85
C SER A 628 17.71 -30.39 30.46
N CYS A 629 17.83 -29.81 29.26
CA CYS A 629 19.04 -29.16 28.78
C CYS A 629 19.25 -27.84 29.52
N SER A 630 19.93 -27.90 30.66
CA SER A 630 20.48 -26.72 31.31
C SER A 630 21.69 -26.29 30.50
N ALA A 631 21.74 -25.05 30.02
CA ALA A 631 23.02 -24.46 29.62
C ALA A 631 23.94 -24.59 30.83
N GLY A 632 25.00 -25.40 30.71
CA GLY A 632 25.98 -25.53 31.78
C GLY A 632 26.52 -24.13 32.05
N GLY A 633 26.15 -23.54 33.19
CA GLY A 633 26.61 -22.21 33.54
C GLY A 633 28.13 -22.22 33.56
N SER A 634 28.76 -21.58 32.58
CA SER A 634 30.20 -21.36 32.59
C SER A 634 30.50 -20.40 33.74
N ARG A 635 30.84 -20.95 34.91
CA ARG A 635 31.47 -20.16 35.96
C ARG A 635 32.89 -19.84 35.51
N LEU A 636 33.13 -18.58 35.14
CA LEU A 636 34.46 -18.03 35.08
C LEU A 636 34.97 -17.85 36.52
N CYS A 637 35.57 -18.91 37.08
CA CYS A 637 36.33 -18.79 38.32
C CYS A 637 37.73 -18.25 37.99
N PRO A 638 38.18 -17.16 38.61
CA PRO A 638 39.59 -16.77 38.53
C PRO A 638 40.47 -17.94 39.00
N THR A 639 41.49 -18.30 38.22
CA THR A 639 42.45 -19.35 38.60
C THR A 639 43.37 -18.94 39.74
N ALA A 640 43.31 -17.69 40.19
CA ALA A 640 44.09 -17.17 41.31
C ALA A 640 43.17 -16.59 42.40
N SER A 641 43.48 -16.88 43.66
CA SER A 641 42.82 -16.26 44.82
C SER A 641 42.94 -14.73 44.75
N VAL A 642 41.82 -14.02 44.85
CA VAL A 642 41.83 -12.56 44.98
C VAL A 642 42.19 -12.23 46.42
N VAL A 643 43.41 -11.74 46.66
CA VAL A 643 43.88 -11.30 47.97
C VAL A 643 43.77 -9.78 48.04
N GLY A 644 43.08 -9.26 49.05
CA GLY A 644 42.89 -7.82 49.27
C GLY A 644 43.18 -7.46 50.73
N THR A 645 43.76 -6.29 50.95
CA THR A 645 44.01 -5.76 52.30
C THR A 645 42.71 -5.23 52.90
N VAL A 646 42.45 -5.55 54.17
CA VAL A 646 41.25 -5.07 54.90
C VAL A 646 41.24 -3.54 54.89
N GLY A 647 40.19 -2.94 54.31
CA GLY A 647 40.00 -1.48 54.24
C GLY A 647 40.33 -0.78 52.90
N ALA A 648 40.71 -1.51 51.85
CA ALA A 648 40.96 -0.90 50.53
C ALA A 648 39.66 -0.59 49.76
N ALA A 649 39.56 0.60 49.16
CA ALA A 649 38.31 1.12 48.61
C ALA A 649 37.76 0.36 47.37
N LYS A 650 38.56 -0.42 46.62
CA LYS A 650 38.09 -1.37 45.58
C LYS A 650 39.15 -2.45 45.30
N PRO A 651 38.80 -3.75 45.18
CA PRO A 651 39.72 -4.75 44.64
C PRO A 651 39.89 -4.54 43.12
N LYS A 652 41.13 -4.46 42.63
CA LYS A 652 41.42 -4.39 41.18
C LYS A 652 41.10 -5.73 40.52
N LEU A 653 39.89 -5.87 39.97
CA LEU A 653 39.59 -6.91 38.99
C LEU A 653 40.23 -6.48 37.66
N GLY A 654 41.24 -7.22 37.21
CA GLY A 654 41.95 -6.90 35.97
C GLY A 654 40.99 -6.89 34.79
N HIS A 655 40.97 -5.77 34.05
CA HIS A 655 40.36 -5.69 32.72
C HIS A 655 41.05 -6.73 31.82
N LYS A 656 40.33 -7.79 31.46
CA LYS A 656 40.60 -8.54 30.23
C LYS A 656 39.53 -8.17 29.21
N THR A 657 39.96 -7.55 28.14
CA THR A 657 39.18 -7.29 26.93
C THR A 657 38.75 -8.62 26.31
N PHE A 658 37.48 -8.78 25.99
CA PHE A 658 36.94 -9.93 25.27
C PHE A 658 36.87 -9.59 23.77
N PHE A 659 37.36 -10.49 22.91
CA PHE A 659 36.96 -10.59 21.50
C PHE A 659 35.82 -11.60 21.39
#